data_AF-A0A1Q3VMN2-F1
#
_entry.id   AF-A0A1Q3VMN2-F1
#
_cell.length_a   1.000
_cell.length_b   1.000
_cell.length_c   1.000
_cell.angle_alpha   90.00
_cell.angle_beta   90.00
_cell.angle_gamma   90.00
#
_symmetry.space_group_name_H-M   'P 1'
#
loop_
_entity.id
_entity.type
_entity.pdbx_description
1 polymer ?
#
loop_
_entity_poly.entity_id
_entity_poly.type
_entity_poly.pdbx_seq_one_letter_code
_entity_poly.pdbx_strand_id
1 'polypeptide(L)'
;MSETERQTLVAASAEDLQLLNVLVLPKIESLNTQPALLGHAGAIAHLPLFKEAPRGVLEPDGLRSVGILSTLIAHLRPFARPGLQVLFINAPRPVRFLESVLEALDLDNETAEDTFWGVHLRFRYTSDDTRGWTSELEEMEDQLKDRIRAGQERGLISLSINPEIKKWPELIDETQALPAHLTVVFDPFEVRTALVARAGLHDLSPWMPSCEYRYNKLKKQIMIVPVAEEEIFATYFATATLVHRELKQSTATHQPQVASVKSWLDQLAENSTWTVIADPHRVLVPRLSEAEVIDRRIENARQITTFGRDLSPFVRRLDQQLRKTHFVADPATLEELVRDLVAMEPNGILGLVGGDKGKHVKGALGKLIAMRWYRRADPSGLAVSLDTQNARRWLSAGGHSNEKADLLGLREEGGDLVIDVIEVKTHDDNVPYTIRDGIVTGHAVDQVLATLHALAEVFGGQGVSPLAKPRREVIREHLYTALLRDLDSKYIERWHGLLQDLFNGNLKVRLTGRIVHVQLASVATTSPVTVHSESGIPLEINTLAGTDVGLVLTATKLVREDAPMNREPVGVAGHVSASIDPVQAFQLLVNDQVPVKSASEVANDQKNTGGAGEEAVKEYASEGVVVRSEGTSQVDEVAGVVSAQQSLELLLGQELNTKNSVAWLPGRQSNGFLLILGASGSGKTETLKVLGKGIVDFGVPVLVLDFHGDVNFPGLRSVLLSSGTSSTTGVNPMELDSQSAEETGLYDQRKVIRDMVRNAVPALGHRQNAILRDAIEEAYQTAGFDDGDPLTWRNTPPTFADVERILSAWSEDDARKSQRSAIEGCLAAVQEIFEHPIFQRQEHVSTDEILSTNVRLDLSKLPDEVRYIAAETLLRKIFRVLRLKGPIPVQPADDRQRFRLFVIIDEAKILATGGGDPDAADRILNLLFTEARKFGLGMILASQMSDHFGSEVKANAATWLVLKPMDIKEAKKNAPNVHMDPEALTALKGRGDGYFRDRTSPRARRIQVQALQPDA
;
A
#
# COMPACT_ATOMS: atom_id res chain seq x y z
N MET A 1 18.77 -14.82 12.62
CA MET A 1 17.91 -14.04 11.71
C MET A 1 16.68 -14.84 11.36
N SER A 2 15.49 -14.29 11.55
CA SER A 2 14.23 -14.87 11.09
C SER A 2 14.07 -14.70 9.56
N GLU A 3 13.10 -15.39 8.97
CA GLU A 3 12.85 -15.35 7.52
C GLU A 3 12.39 -13.96 7.05
N THR A 4 11.59 -13.24 7.84
CA THR A 4 11.14 -11.88 7.56
C THR A 4 12.29 -10.87 7.58
N GLU A 5 13.24 -11.04 8.51
CA GLU A 5 14.46 -10.21 8.55
C GLU A 5 15.32 -10.44 7.31
N ARG A 6 15.45 -11.70 6.86
CA ARG A 6 16.16 -12.02 5.61
C ARG A 6 15.51 -11.39 4.39
N GLN A 7 14.19 -11.51 4.25
CA GLN A 7 13.45 -10.89 3.14
C GLN A 7 13.60 -9.36 3.13
N THR A 8 13.57 -8.74 4.30
CA THR A 8 13.81 -7.29 4.44
C THR A 8 15.21 -6.91 3.97
N LEU A 9 16.24 -7.66 4.39
CA LEU A 9 17.61 -7.41 3.94
C LEU A 9 17.78 -7.62 2.44
N VAL A 10 17.18 -8.66 1.85
CA VAL A 10 17.23 -8.91 0.40
C VAL A 10 16.54 -7.78 -0.36
N ALA A 11 15.37 -7.32 0.09
CA ALA A 11 14.68 -6.20 -0.53
C ALA A 11 15.51 -4.89 -0.45
N ALA A 12 16.17 -4.64 0.68
CA ALA A 12 17.07 -3.49 0.82
C ALA A 12 18.33 -3.63 -0.07
N SER A 13 18.85 -4.84 -0.26
CA SER A 13 20.02 -5.10 -1.10
C SER A 13 19.80 -4.91 -2.60
N ALA A 14 18.53 -4.92 -3.03
CA ALA A 14 18.15 -4.72 -4.42
C ALA A 14 18.14 -3.24 -4.84
N GLU A 15 18.33 -2.31 -3.91
CA GLU A 15 18.43 -0.88 -4.20
C GLU A 15 19.89 -0.52 -4.57
N ASP A 16 20.09 0.16 -5.70
CA ASP A 16 21.41 0.63 -6.15
C ASP A 16 21.97 1.65 -5.14
N LEU A 17 22.85 1.19 -4.25
CA LEU A 17 23.51 2.02 -3.24
C LEU A 17 24.80 2.62 -3.80
N GLN A 18 24.71 3.81 -4.41
CA GLN A 18 25.88 4.63 -4.69
C GLN A 18 26.31 5.37 -3.41
N LEU A 19 27.29 4.83 -2.71
CA LEU A 19 27.76 5.34 -1.41
C LEU A 19 28.96 6.28 -1.51
N LEU A 20 29.60 6.38 -2.68
CA LEU A 20 30.75 7.25 -2.91
C LEU A 20 30.29 8.65 -3.36
N ASN A 21 30.29 9.61 -2.43
CA ASN A 21 29.91 11.00 -2.71
C ASN A 21 31.07 11.88 -3.19
N VAL A 22 32.32 11.54 -2.84
CA VAL A 22 33.53 12.25 -3.27
C VAL A 22 34.52 11.28 -3.87
N LEU A 23 34.99 11.57 -5.08
CA LEU A 23 36.08 10.90 -5.75
C LEU A 23 37.38 11.70 -5.64
N VAL A 24 38.43 11.07 -5.12
CA VAL A 24 39.79 11.63 -5.09
C VAL A 24 40.49 11.34 -6.41
N LEU A 25 40.76 12.38 -7.20
CA LEU A 25 41.54 12.30 -8.43
C LEU A 25 43.02 12.60 -8.11
N PRO A 26 43.97 11.67 -8.37
CA PRO A 26 45.40 11.96 -8.21
C PRO A 26 45.86 13.04 -9.19
N LYS A 27 47.08 13.55 -8.99
CA LYS A 27 47.74 14.40 -9.99
C LYS A 27 48.03 13.57 -11.24
N ILE A 28 47.46 13.98 -12.37
CA ILE A 28 47.69 13.40 -13.70
C ILE A 28 48.21 14.55 -14.58
N GLU A 29 49.45 14.46 -15.05
CA GLU A 29 50.17 15.57 -15.71
C GLU A 29 49.42 16.18 -16.91
N SER A 30 48.59 15.40 -17.60
CA SER A 30 47.77 15.85 -18.73
C SER A 30 46.41 16.46 -18.37
N LEU A 31 45.95 16.32 -17.12
CA LEU A 31 44.58 16.69 -16.71
C LEU A 31 44.55 17.71 -15.57
N ASN A 32 45.46 17.61 -14.59
CA ASN A 32 45.45 18.47 -13.39
C ASN A 32 46.85 18.67 -12.79
N THR A 33 47.06 19.83 -12.17
CA THR A 33 48.36 20.22 -11.59
C THR A 33 48.57 19.69 -10.17
N GLN A 34 47.47 19.38 -9.46
CA GLN A 34 47.44 18.86 -8.09
C GLN A 34 46.28 17.86 -7.93
N PRO A 35 46.33 16.96 -6.92
CA PRO A 35 45.20 16.10 -6.61
C PRO A 35 43.92 16.93 -6.42
N ALA A 36 42.80 16.44 -6.93
CA ALA A 36 41.51 17.13 -6.90
C ALA A 36 40.45 16.27 -6.19
N LEU A 37 39.52 16.93 -5.51
CA LEU A 37 38.36 16.26 -4.92
C LEU A 37 37.15 16.53 -5.80
N LEU A 38 36.70 15.50 -6.50
CA LEU A 38 35.58 15.57 -7.41
C LEU A 38 34.34 15.07 -6.72
N GLY A 39 33.28 15.84 -6.81
CA GLY A 39 32.03 15.51 -6.21
C GLY A 39 31.05 14.75 -7.08
N HIS A 40 30.26 13.86 -6.47
CA HIS A 40 29.21 13.12 -7.18
C HIS A 40 28.24 14.10 -7.84
N ALA A 41 28.12 13.93 -9.14
CA ALA A 41 27.42 14.83 -10.03
C ALA A 41 26.15 14.16 -10.58
N GLY A 42 26.16 12.84 -10.81
CA GLY A 42 25.02 12.03 -11.24
C GLY A 42 25.51 10.71 -11.84
N ALA A 43 24.79 10.13 -12.80
CA ALA A 43 25.21 8.89 -13.46
C ALA A 43 24.97 8.92 -14.97
N ILE A 44 25.66 8.03 -15.70
CA ILE A 44 25.30 7.63 -17.06
C ILE A 44 24.96 6.15 -16.98
N ALA A 45 23.67 5.81 -17.13
CA ALA A 45 23.17 4.48 -16.80
C ALA A 45 23.55 4.10 -15.35
N HIS A 46 24.39 3.08 -15.16
CA HIS A 46 24.85 2.66 -13.82
C HIS A 46 26.26 3.17 -13.47
N LEU A 47 26.85 4.07 -14.26
CA LEU A 47 28.20 4.60 -14.01
C LEU A 47 28.15 5.98 -13.34
N PRO A 48 28.71 6.15 -12.12
CA PRO A 48 28.68 7.43 -11.42
C PRO A 48 29.63 8.46 -12.07
N LEU A 49 29.16 9.70 -12.15
CA LEU A 49 29.88 10.87 -12.64
C LEU A 49 30.32 11.76 -11.48
N PHE A 50 31.53 12.31 -11.60
CA PHE A 50 32.11 13.19 -10.60
C PHE A 50 32.69 14.46 -11.22
N LYS A 51 32.53 15.61 -10.56
CA LYS A 51 33.00 16.94 -11.00
C LYS A 51 33.38 17.81 -9.81
N GLU A 52 34.32 18.75 -9.95
CA GLU A 52 34.86 19.56 -8.84
C GLU A 52 33.81 20.43 -8.10
N ALA A 53 32.82 20.97 -8.83
CA ALA A 53 31.69 21.71 -8.25
C ALA A 53 30.42 21.41 -9.07
N PRO A 54 29.76 20.25 -8.87
CA PRO A 54 28.60 19.88 -9.66
C PRO A 54 27.36 20.66 -9.20
N ARG A 55 26.53 21.02 -10.17
CA ARG A 55 25.07 21.02 -10.03
C ARG A 55 24.59 19.77 -10.79
N GLY A 56 23.60 19.05 -10.24
CA GLY A 56 23.18 17.70 -10.64
C GLY A 56 23.18 17.38 -12.15
N VAL A 57 23.46 16.12 -12.47
CA VAL A 57 23.82 15.66 -13.81
C VAL A 57 22.72 14.81 -14.46
N LEU A 58 22.21 15.35 -15.57
CA LEU A 58 21.78 14.74 -16.84
C LEU A 58 20.65 13.68 -16.91
N GLU A 59 20.00 13.27 -15.81
CA GLU A 59 18.79 12.43 -15.91
C GLU A 59 17.49 13.21 -15.61
N PRO A 60 16.38 12.93 -16.33
CA PRO A 60 15.07 13.54 -16.09
C PRO A 60 14.34 12.86 -14.93
N ASP A 61 14.99 12.75 -13.78
CA ASP A 61 14.33 12.28 -12.57
C ASP A 61 13.27 13.29 -12.11
N GLY A 62 12.12 12.78 -11.64
CA GLY A 62 11.03 13.62 -11.16
C GLY A 62 9.91 13.88 -12.16
N LEU A 63 9.93 13.24 -13.34
CA LEU A 63 8.89 13.36 -14.36
C LEU A 63 7.50 13.06 -13.79
N ARG A 64 7.35 11.90 -13.14
CA ARG A 64 6.05 11.45 -12.62
C ARG A 64 5.52 12.43 -11.59
N SER A 65 6.39 12.89 -10.68
CA SER A 65 6.03 13.84 -9.64
C SER A 65 5.64 15.20 -10.19
N VAL A 66 6.37 15.73 -11.18
CA VAL A 66 6.03 17.01 -11.83
C VAL A 66 4.68 16.92 -12.54
N GLY A 67 4.40 15.82 -13.26
CA GLY A 67 3.09 15.57 -13.87
C GLY A 67 1.97 15.57 -12.83
N ILE A 68 2.11 14.79 -11.76
CA ILE A 68 1.14 14.73 -10.64
C ILE A 68 0.92 16.12 -10.02
N LEU A 69 1.98 16.88 -9.76
CA LEU A 69 1.88 18.21 -9.15
C LEU A 69 1.16 19.20 -10.07
N SER A 70 1.38 19.11 -11.38
CA SER A 70 0.68 19.93 -12.39
C SER A 70 -0.82 19.67 -12.40
N THR A 71 -1.23 18.41 -12.25
CA THR A 71 -2.64 18.03 -12.10
C THR A 71 -3.19 18.49 -10.74
N LEU A 72 -2.49 18.20 -9.64
CA LEU A 72 -2.96 18.49 -8.28
C LEU A 72 -3.15 19.99 -8.01
N ILE A 73 -2.23 20.84 -8.47
CA ILE A 73 -2.34 22.28 -8.23
C ILE A 73 -3.61 22.85 -8.87
N ALA A 74 -3.96 22.39 -10.07
CA ALA A 74 -5.16 22.82 -10.77
C ALA A 74 -6.45 22.24 -10.17
N HIS A 75 -6.39 21.06 -9.56
CA HIS A 75 -7.52 20.52 -8.79
C HIS A 75 -7.74 21.30 -7.48
N LEU A 76 -6.67 21.65 -6.78
CA LEU A 76 -6.75 22.42 -5.54
C LEU A 76 -7.04 23.91 -5.79
N ARG A 77 -6.62 24.44 -6.94
CA ARG A 77 -6.83 25.81 -7.39
C ARG A 77 -7.52 25.82 -8.76
N PRO A 78 -8.86 25.72 -8.82
CA PRO A 78 -9.59 25.73 -10.08
C PRO A 78 -9.29 26.95 -10.97
N PHE A 79 -8.90 28.09 -10.40
CA PHE A 79 -8.48 29.27 -11.16
C PHE A 79 -7.22 29.08 -12.01
N ALA A 80 -6.42 28.03 -11.76
CA ALA A 80 -5.24 27.72 -12.55
C ALA A 80 -5.57 26.90 -13.82
N ARG A 81 -6.74 26.26 -13.89
CA ARG A 81 -7.19 25.42 -15.03
C ARG A 81 -7.30 26.15 -16.37
N PRO A 82 -7.71 27.44 -16.45
CA PRO A 82 -7.78 28.16 -17.72
C PRO A 82 -6.45 28.42 -18.41
N GLY A 83 -5.35 28.38 -17.66
CA GLY A 83 -4.04 28.79 -18.16
C GLY A 83 -2.98 28.49 -17.11
N LEU A 84 -2.70 27.20 -16.91
CA LEU A 84 -1.73 26.75 -15.91
C LEU A 84 -0.35 27.29 -16.29
N GLN A 85 0.28 28.03 -15.39
CA GLN A 85 1.56 28.71 -15.64
C GLN A 85 2.64 27.87 -14.98
N VAL A 86 3.44 27.16 -15.78
CA VAL A 86 4.51 26.30 -15.28
C VAL A 86 5.85 26.88 -15.69
N LEU A 87 6.68 27.17 -14.70
CA LEU A 87 8.04 27.68 -14.88
C LEU A 87 9.05 26.61 -14.48
N PHE A 88 9.83 26.16 -15.45
CA PHE A 88 10.95 25.25 -15.27
C PHE A 88 12.25 26.03 -15.24
N ILE A 89 13.03 25.84 -14.17
CA ILE A 89 14.35 26.44 -14.00
C ILE A 89 15.37 25.31 -13.96
N ASN A 90 16.31 25.33 -14.92
CA ASN A 90 17.33 24.30 -15.11
C ASN A 90 16.73 22.89 -15.31
N ALA A 91 15.63 22.73 -16.04
CA ALA A 91 15.08 21.39 -16.27
C ALA A 91 16.03 20.54 -17.17
N PRO A 92 16.51 19.37 -16.71
CA PRO A 92 17.26 18.45 -17.55
C PRO A 92 16.32 17.80 -18.56
N ARG A 93 16.80 17.55 -19.78
CA ARG A 93 16.01 16.92 -20.86
C ARG A 93 14.59 17.53 -20.99
N PRO A 94 14.47 18.83 -21.31
CA PRO A 94 13.22 19.59 -21.19
C PRO A 94 12.03 19.00 -21.97
N VAL A 95 12.28 18.27 -23.05
CA VAL A 95 11.26 17.56 -23.84
C VAL A 95 10.47 16.56 -22.99
N ARG A 96 11.16 15.81 -22.11
CA ARG A 96 10.51 14.81 -21.26
C ARG A 96 9.53 15.44 -20.26
N PHE A 97 9.90 16.57 -19.66
CA PHE A 97 9.02 17.29 -18.74
C PHE A 97 7.84 17.93 -19.47
N LEU A 98 8.06 18.42 -20.70
CA LEU A 98 7.00 18.90 -21.58
C LEU A 98 5.99 17.78 -21.89
N GLU A 99 6.44 16.61 -22.34
CA GLU A 99 5.61 15.41 -22.58
C GLU A 99 4.81 15.04 -21.33
N SER A 100 5.50 14.88 -20.21
CA SER A 100 4.88 14.43 -18.95
C SER A 100 3.78 15.37 -18.46
N VAL A 101 3.97 16.69 -18.56
CA VAL A 101 2.92 17.66 -18.22
C VAL A 101 1.76 17.59 -19.21
N LEU A 102 2.03 17.52 -20.52
CA LEU A 102 0.96 17.46 -21.53
C LEU A 102 0.13 16.16 -21.46
N GLU A 103 0.76 15.04 -21.11
CA GLU A 103 0.08 13.77 -20.84
C GLU A 103 -0.75 13.85 -19.56
N ALA A 104 -0.19 14.38 -18.47
CA ALA A 104 -0.88 14.46 -17.18
C ALA A 104 -2.10 15.40 -17.17
N LEU A 105 -2.10 16.41 -18.04
CA LEU A 105 -3.21 17.36 -18.17
C LEU A 105 -4.29 16.90 -19.16
N ASP A 106 -3.99 15.93 -20.02
CA ASP A 106 -4.92 15.35 -21.01
C ASP A 106 -5.77 16.41 -21.75
N LEU A 107 -5.11 17.45 -22.28
CA LEU A 107 -5.76 18.63 -22.88
C LEU A 107 -6.68 18.31 -24.08
N ASP A 108 -6.55 17.11 -24.65
CA ASP A 108 -7.28 16.65 -25.83
C ASP A 108 -8.60 15.95 -25.45
N ASN A 109 -8.84 15.70 -24.16
CA ASN A 109 -10.02 15.01 -23.65
C ASN A 109 -11.17 15.98 -23.36
N GLU A 110 -11.98 16.24 -24.39
CA GLU A 110 -13.17 17.12 -24.31
C GLU A 110 -14.32 16.54 -23.44
N THR A 111 -14.18 15.31 -22.96
CA THR A 111 -15.24 14.63 -22.21
C THR A 111 -15.14 14.87 -20.69
N ALA A 112 -13.97 15.22 -20.15
CA ALA A 112 -13.78 15.44 -18.72
C ALA A 112 -14.51 16.70 -18.20
N GLU A 113 -15.32 16.57 -17.15
CA GLU A 113 -16.02 17.71 -16.49
C GLU A 113 -15.03 18.72 -15.83
N ASP A 114 -13.79 18.30 -15.60
CA ASP A 114 -12.69 19.10 -15.02
C ASP A 114 -11.65 19.52 -16.09
N THR A 115 -12.11 19.87 -17.30
CA THR A 115 -11.22 20.20 -18.43
C THR A 115 -10.26 21.36 -18.14
N PHE A 116 -8.98 21.11 -18.42
CA PHE A 116 -7.97 22.15 -18.52
C PHE A 116 -8.19 22.92 -19.81
N TRP A 117 -8.17 24.26 -19.75
CA TRP A 117 -8.36 25.10 -20.94
C TRP A 117 -7.07 25.77 -21.41
N GLY A 118 -5.94 25.47 -20.75
CA GLY A 118 -4.62 25.72 -21.33
C GLY A 118 -3.45 25.59 -20.36
N VAL A 119 -2.25 25.46 -20.93
CA VAL A 119 -0.97 25.41 -20.21
C VAL A 119 0.06 26.31 -20.89
N HIS A 120 0.79 27.06 -20.07
CA HIS A 120 1.87 27.95 -20.47
C HIS A 120 3.17 27.48 -19.82
N LEU A 121 4.07 26.94 -20.63
CA LEU A 121 5.32 26.34 -20.19
C LEU A 121 6.48 27.29 -20.49
N ARG A 122 7.23 27.66 -19.45
CA ARG A 122 8.42 28.51 -19.54
C ARG A 122 9.65 27.72 -19.12
N PHE A 123 10.68 27.69 -19.96
CA PHE A 123 11.98 27.07 -19.65
C PHE A 123 13.04 28.16 -19.53
N ARG A 124 13.71 28.24 -18.38
CA ARG A 124 14.77 29.22 -18.06
C ARG A 124 15.98 28.51 -17.47
N TYR A 125 17.15 29.08 -17.70
CA TYR A 125 18.42 28.50 -17.26
C TYR A 125 19.24 29.54 -16.50
N THR A 126 19.86 29.13 -15.40
CA THR A 126 20.63 30.00 -14.48
C THR A 126 22.04 29.48 -14.23
N SER A 127 22.41 28.38 -14.86
CA SER A 127 23.70 27.70 -14.65
C SER A 127 24.34 27.29 -15.97
N ASP A 128 25.64 27.52 -16.11
CA ASP A 128 26.41 27.08 -17.28
C ASP A 128 26.41 25.55 -17.47
N ASP A 129 26.14 24.79 -16.41
CA ASP A 129 26.03 23.33 -16.45
C ASP A 129 24.84 22.83 -17.29
N THR A 130 23.89 23.73 -17.60
CA THR A 130 22.69 23.43 -18.39
C THR A 130 22.87 23.71 -19.89
N ARG A 131 24.04 24.21 -20.30
CA ARG A 131 24.31 24.53 -21.72
C ARG A 131 24.13 23.29 -22.59
N GLY A 132 23.39 23.47 -23.69
CA GLY A 132 23.10 22.40 -24.63
C GLY A 132 21.85 21.58 -24.29
N TRP A 133 21.24 21.71 -23.11
CA TRP A 133 20.02 20.94 -22.79
C TRP A 133 18.83 21.27 -23.69
N THR A 134 18.80 22.48 -24.23
CA THR A 134 17.75 22.89 -25.17
C THR A 134 17.91 22.31 -26.57
N SER A 135 19.06 21.70 -26.93
CA SER A 135 19.22 21.12 -28.27
C SER A 135 18.26 19.94 -28.52
N GLU A 136 17.86 19.23 -27.47
CA GLU A 136 16.85 18.16 -27.56
C GLU A 136 15.49 18.67 -28.06
N LEU A 137 15.18 19.96 -27.83
CA LEU A 137 13.93 20.55 -28.33
C LEU A 137 13.90 20.63 -29.86
N GLU A 138 15.07 20.67 -30.51
CA GLU A 138 15.16 20.63 -31.99
C GLU A 138 14.89 19.20 -32.51
N GLU A 139 15.31 18.20 -31.73
CA GLU A 139 15.18 16.76 -32.00
C GLU A 139 13.84 16.15 -31.54
N MET A 140 12.87 16.97 -31.12
CA MET A 140 11.55 16.49 -30.70
C MET A 140 10.87 15.66 -31.79
N GLU A 141 10.17 14.59 -31.38
CA GLU A 141 9.37 13.74 -32.25
C GLU A 141 8.29 14.53 -32.98
N ASP A 142 8.04 14.21 -34.25
CA ASP A 142 7.10 14.94 -35.10
C ASP A 142 5.67 14.94 -34.53
N GLN A 143 5.24 13.84 -33.93
CA GLN A 143 3.93 13.73 -33.29
C GLN A 143 3.75 14.76 -32.16
N LEU A 144 4.79 14.97 -31.33
CA LEU A 144 4.76 15.93 -30.24
C LEU A 144 4.78 17.38 -30.77
N LYS A 145 5.58 17.65 -31.81
CA LYS A 145 5.60 18.96 -32.48
C LYS A 145 4.22 19.31 -33.04
N ASP A 146 3.57 18.37 -33.71
CA ASP A 146 2.23 18.55 -34.28
C ASP A 146 1.19 18.79 -33.19
N ARG A 147 1.24 18.04 -32.08
CA ARG A 147 0.37 18.24 -30.92
C ARG A 147 0.52 19.64 -30.32
N ILE A 148 1.76 20.10 -30.13
CA ILE A 148 2.04 21.44 -29.59
C ILE A 148 1.55 22.52 -30.53
N ARG A 149 1.79 22.37 -31.84
CA ARG A 149 1.33 23.33 -32.86
C ARG A 149 -0.20 23.41 -32.88
N ALA A 150 -0.88 22.27 -32.90
CA ALA A 150 -2.35 22.24 -32.84
C ALA A 150 -2.88 22.90 -31.55
N GLY A 151 -2.24 22.63 -30.41
CA GLY A 151 -2.57 23.29 -29.14
C GLY A 151 -2.32 24.80 -29.15
N GLN A 152 -1.25 25.28 -29.78
CA GLN A 152 -0.95 26.70 -29.96
C GLN A 152 -1.98 27.40 -30.87
N GLU A 153 -2.36 26.77 -31.97
CA GLU A 153 -3.40 27.30 -32.89
C GLU A 153 -4.76 27.40 -32.19
N ARG A 154 -5.06 26.49 -31.25
CA ARG A 154 -6.26 26.53 -30.39
C ARG A 154 -6.13 27.47 -29.19
N GLY A 155 -4.95 28.02 -28.91
CA GLY A 155 -4.67 28.84 -27.72
C GLY A 155 -4.59 28.05 -26.40
N LEU A 156 -4.52 26.72 -26.46
CA LEU A 156 -4.45 25.82 -25.30
C LEU A 156 -3.02 25.60 -24.82
N ILE A 157 -2.02 25.74 -25.68
CA ILE A 157 -0.62 25.53 -25.31
C ILE A 157 0.17 26.77 -25.67
N SER A 158 1.02 27.24 -24.77
CA SER A 158 2.09 28.17 -25.12
C SER A 158 3.42 27.67 -24.56
N LEU A 159 4.47 27.81 -25.35
CA LEU A 159 5.81 27.37 -24.99
C LEU A 159 6.79 28.54 -25.17
N SER A 160 7.49 28.89 -24.09
CA SER A 160 8.51 29.95 -24.09
C SER A 160 9.82 29.38 -23.57
N ILE A 161 10.76 29.15 -24.48
CA ILE A 161 12.09 28.64 -24.17
C ILE A 161 13.08 29.78 -24.36
N ASN A 162 13.89 30.05 -23.33
CA ASN A 162 15.05 30.92 -23.49
C ASN A 162 16.30 30.13 -23.06
N PRO A 163 17.17 29.74 -24.01
CA PRO A 163 18.36 28.94 -23.72
C PRO A 163 19.51 29.75 -23.10
N GLU A 164 19.43 31.08 -23.10
CA GLU A 164 20.48 31.94 -22.55
C GLU A 164 20.50 31.86 -21.02
N ILE A 165 21.72 31.82 -20.46
CA ILE A 165 21.93 31.80 -19.01
C ILE A 165 21.55 33.16 -18.43
N LYS A 166 20.49 33.17 -17.62
CA LYS A 166 20.00 34.35 -16.91
C LYS A 166 20.63 34.46 -15.53
N LYS A 167 20.82 35.69 -15.07
CA LYS A 167 21.14 35.93 -13.66
C LYS A 167 19.88 35.84 -12.81
N TRP A 168 20.03 35.45 -11.55
CA TRP A 168 18.91 35.37 -10.61
C TRP A 168 18.05 36.64 -10.53
N PRO A 169 18.61 37.87 -10.43
CA PRO A 169 17.80 39.09 -10.42
C PRO A 169 16.88 39.23 -11.64
N GLU A 170 17.39 38.98 -12.85
CA GLU A 170 16.64 39.08 -14.10
C GLU A 170 15.49 38.05 -14.15
N LEU A 171 15.73 36.86 -13.61
CA LEU A 171 14.70 35.82 -13.48
C LEU A 171 13.65 36.21 -12.45
N ILE A 172 14.05 36.79 -11.32
CA ILE A 172 13.10 37.29 -10.31
C ILE A 172 12.21 38.38 -10.91
N ASP A 173 12.79 39.37 -11.60
CA ASP A 173 12.04 40.43 -12.27
C ASP A 173 11.02 39.86 -13.28
N GLU A 174 11.39 38.82 -14.03
CA GLU A 174 10.47 38.11 -14.91
C GLU A 174 9.33 37.42 -14.13
N THR A 175 9.63 36.76 -13.00
CA THR A 175 8.60 36.10 -12.19
C THR A 175 7.66 37.07 -11.49
N GLN A 176 8.12 38.28 -11.15
CA GLN A 176 7.27 39.33 -10.61
C GLN A 176 6.32 39.88 -11.67
N ALA A 177 6.82 40.09 -12.90
CA ALA A 177 6.00 40.54 -14.02
C ALA A 177 5.01 39.46 -14.50
N LEU A 178 5.45 38.20 -14.48
CA LEU A 178 4.70 37.03 -14.93
C LEU A 178 4.78 35.92 -13.87
N PRO A 179 3.92 35.95 -12.84
CA PRO A 179 3.87 34.93 -11.79
C PRO A 179 3.56 33.54 -12.35
N ALA A 180 4.01 32.51 -11.65
CA ALA A 180 3.75 31.12 -12.01
C ALA A 180 2.79 30.46 -11.02
N HIS A 181 2.00 29.51 -11.52
CA HIS A 181 1.24 28.62 -10.66
C HIS A 181 2.21 27.57 -10.07
N LEU A 182 3.02 26.94 -10.92
CA LEU A 182 3.99 25.93 -10.52
C LEU A 182 5.39 26.33 -11.00
N THR A 183 6.31 26.58 -10.07
CA THR A 183 7.73 26.79 -10.39
C THR A 183 8.53 25.57 -9.95
N VAL A 184 9.24 24.91 -10.86
CA VAL A 184 10.11 23.76 -10.55
C VAL A 184 11.56 24.14 -10.79
N VAL A 185 12.37 24.09 -9.74
CA VAL A 185 13.80 24.40 -9.75
C VAL A 185 14.58 23.10 -9.58
N PHE A 186 15.32 22.74 -10.61
CA PHE A 186 16.19 21.57 -10.59
C PHE A 186 17.61 21.99 -10.20
N ASP A 187 18.23 21.17 -9.36
CA ASP A 187 19.65 21.28 -8.97
C ASP A 187 20.07 22.70 -8.53
N PRO A 188 19.31 23.39 -7.65
CA PRO A 188 19.62 24.78 -7.32
C PRO A 188 20.92 24.93 -6.52
N PHE A 189 21.36 23.87 -5.84
CA PHE A 189 22.49 23.92 -4.92
C PHE A 189 23.77 23.47 -5.61
N GLU A 190 24.68 24.41 -5.83
CA GLU A 190 26.08 24.08 -6.12
C GLU A 190 26.68 23.33 -4.94
N VAL A 191 27.35 22.21 -5.20
CA VAL A 191 28.05 21.49 -4.15
C VAL A 191 29.52 21.86 -4.17
N ARG A 192 30.05 22.15 -2.98
CA ARG A 192 31.49 22.32 -2.78
C ARG A 192 32.02 21.21 -1.90
N THR A 193 33.16 20.67 -2.29
CA THR A 193 33.87 19.73 -1.45
C THR A 193 34.55 20.46 -0.31
N ALA A 194 34.32 19.99 0.92
CA ALA A 194 34.93 20.53 2.12
C ALA A 194 35.53 19.40 2.96
N LEU A 195 36.72 19.66 3.51
CA LEU A 195 37.35 18.76 4.46
C LEU A 195 36.81 19.03 5.86
N VAL A 196 36.27 17.99 6.49
CA VAL A 196 35.69 18.08 7.83
C VAL A 196 36.47 17.17 8.76
N ALA A 197 36.86 17.68 9.94
CA ALA A 197 37.61 16.89 10.92
C ALA A 197 36.83 15.63 11.32
N ARG A 198 37.53 14.49 11.40
CA ARG A 198 36.91 13.20 11.73
C ARG A 198 36.42 13.17 13.18
N ALA A 199 35.22 12.62 13.39
CA ALA A 199 34.62 12.45 14.70
C ALA A 199 34.64 10.97 15.12
N GLY A 200 35.84 10.38 15.27
CA GLY A 200 35.99 9.02 15.75
C GLY A 200 35.59 7.92 14.75
N LEU A 201 35.75 6.66 15.19
CA LEU A 201 35.37 5.47 14.45
C LEU A 201 33.87 5.22 14.61
N HIS A 202 33.20 4.92 13.50
CA HIS A 202 31.79 4.54 13.48
C HIS A 202 31.66 3.25 12.69
N ASP A 203 30.97 2.24 13.21
CA ASP A 203 30.66 1.09 12.35
C ASP A 203 29.74 1.56 11.20
N LEU A 204 29.95 1.14 9.94
CA LEU A 204 29.01 1.38 8.81
C LEU A 204 27.95 0.28 8.66
N SER A 205 26.72 0.66 8.30
CA SER A 205 25.72 -0.32 7.87
C SER A 205 25.69 -0.35 6.34
N PRO A 206 25.73 -1.54 5.71
CA PRO A 206 25.56 -1.65 4.27
C PRO A 206 24.12 -1.37 3.83
N TRP A 207 23.17 -1.22 4.77
CA TRP A 207 21.74 -1.11 4.48
C TRP A 207 21.16 0.29 4.72
N MET A 208 21.83 1.11 5.53
CA MET A 208 21.40 2.48 5.82
C MET A 208 22.63 3.37 6.03
N PRO A 209 22.79 4.47 5.27
CA PRO A 209 23.93 5.36 5.43
C PRO A 209 23.97 5.98 6.83
N SER A 210 25.09 5.80 7.53
CA SER A 210 25.33 6.48 8.80
C SER A 210 25.60 7.96 8.54
N CYS A 211 24.89 8.85 9.24
CA CYS A 211 25.10 10.29 9.16
C CYS A 211 25.38 10.90 10.54
N GLU A 212 26.30 11.85 10.57
CA GLU A 212 26.58 12.70 11.72
C GLU A 212 25.85 14.04 11.57
N TYR A 213 25.23 14.52 12.66
CA TYR A 213 24.47 15.76 12.67
C TYR A 213 25.21 16.77 13.54
N ARG A 214 25.87 17.75 12.93
CA ARG A 214 26.71 18.74 13.61
C ARG A 214 26.04 20.10 13.67
N TYR A 215 25.72 20.59 14.86
CA TYR A 215 25.17 21.93 15.02
C TYR A 215 26.27 23.01 14.97
N ASN A 216 26.11 23.95 14.03
CA ASN A 216 26.94 25.14 13.93
C ASN A 216 26.30 26.29 14.72
N LYS A 217 26.87 26.62 15.90
CA LYS A 217 26.35 27.67 16.78
C LYS A 217 26.32 29.07 16.15
N LEU A 218 27.28 29.37 15.26
CA LEU A 218 27.35 30.69 14.59
C LEU A 218 26.27 30.82 13.51
N LYS A 219 26.11 29.78 12.70
CA LYS A 219 25.11 29.74 11.62
C LYS A 219 23.72 29.34 12.11
N LYS A 220 23.60 28.84 13.34
CA LYS A 220 22.38 28.27 13.94
C LYS A 220 21.74 27.19 13.05
N GLN A 221 22.57 26.31 12.51
CA GLN A 221 22.18 25.31 11.51
C GLN A 221 22.82 23.97 11.83
N ILE A 222 22.08 22.89 11.62
CA ILE A 222 22.61 21.52 11.69
C ILE A 222 23.16 21.16 10.31
N MET A 223 24.40 20.69 10.26
CA MET A 223 25.04 20.14 9.08
C MET A 223 24.99 18.61 9.16
N ILE A 224 24.54 17.97 8.09
CA ILE A 224 24.51 16.51 7.99
C ILE A 224 25.79 16.07 7.26
N VAL A 225 26.56 15.21 7.88
CA VAL A 225 27.84 14.71 7.36
C VAL A 225 27.74 13.19 7.23
N PRO A 226 27.71 12.63 6.01
CA PRO A 226 27.76 11.20 5.81
C PRO A 226 29.05 10.62 6.40
N VAL A 227 28.91 9.53 7.12
CA VAL A 227 30.03 8.78 7.69
C VAL A 227 30.38 7.65 6.74
N ALA A 228 31.67 7.48 6.46
CA ALA A 228 32.15 6.53 5.45
C ALA A 228 33.34 5.69 5.94
N GLU A 229 33.50 5.55 7.26
CA GLU A 229 34.65 4.88 7.85
C GLU A 229 34.30 3.44 8.28
N GLU A 230 35.02 2.45 7.74
CA GLU A 230 34.95 0.98 7.97
C GLU A 230 34.37 0.11 6.82
N GLU A 231 34.67 -1.20 6.89
CA GLU A 231 34.35 -2.23 5.89
C GLU A 231 34.77 -1.91 4.44
N ILE A 232 33.84 -1.98 3.48
CA ILE A 232 34.11 -1.96 2.03
C ILE A 232 34.76 -0.66 1.52
N PHE A 233 34.61 0.47 2.23
CA PHE A 233 35.21 1.76 1.82
C PHE A 233 36.56 2.05 2.47
N ALA A 234 36.97 1.29 3.49
CA ALA A 234 38.21 1.54 4.21
C ALA A 234 39.45 1.48 3.28
N THR A 235 39.47 0.54 2.34
CA THR A 235 40.55 0.40 1.34
C THR A 235 40.62 1.61 0.39
N TYR A 236 39.46 2.11 -0.03
CA TYR A 236 39.38 3.32 -0.85
C TYR A 236 39.94 4.53 -0.10
N PHE A 237 39.50 4.77 1.14
CA PHE A 237 39.96 5.91 1.93
C PHE A 237 41.43 5.82 2.33
N ALA A 238 41.93 4.62 2.61
CA ALA A 238 43.35 4.39 2.86
C ALA A 238 44.19 4.78 1.63
N THR A 239 43.76 4.36 0.45
CA THR A 239 44.41 4.70 -0.83
C THR A 239 44.31 6.20 -1.14
N ALA A 240 43.13 6.78 -0.97
CA ALA A 240 42.88 8.21 -1.12
C ALA A 240 43.77 9.06 -0.19
N THR A 241 44.03 8.60 1.03
CA THR A 241 44.92 9.28 1.99
C THR A 241 46.38 9.29 1.53
N LEU A 242 46.83 8.26 0.80
CA LEU A 242 48.17 8.24 0.19
C LEU A 242 48.30 9.27 -0.94
N VAL A 243 47.20 9.54 -1.65
CA VAL A 243 47.13 10.49 -2.76
C VAL A 243 46.91 11.94 -2.27
N HIS A 244 46.08 12.13 -1.25
CA HIS A 244 45.69 13.44 -0.71
C HIS A 244 45.90 13.48 0.82
N ARG A 245 47.08 13.94 1.26
CA ARG A 245 47.54 13.84 2.66
C ARG A 245 46.63 14.50 3.70
N GLU A 246 45.88 15.54 3.33
CA GLU A 246 44.95 16.22 4.25
C GLU A 246 43.79 15.32 4.70
N LEU A 247 43.48 14.26 3.93
CA LEU A 247 42.49 13.25 4.30
C LEU A 247 42.94 12.40 5.50
N LYS A 248 44.18 12.49 5.97
CA LYS A 248 44.67 11.70 7.11
C LYS A 248 43.93 12.02 8.42
N GLN A 249 43.46 13.25 8.59
CA GLN A 249 42.76 13.73 9.79
C GLN A 249 41.36 14.29 9.50
N SER A 250 40.96 14.28 8.22
CA SER A 250 39.70 14.84 7.76
C SER A 250 39.01 13.89 6.79
N THR A 251 37.72 14.05 6.63
CA THR A 251 36.91 13.35 5.63
C THR A 251 36.40 14.37 4.63
N ALA A 252 36.50 14.05 3.34
CA ALA A 252 35.95 14.90 2.30
C ALA A 252 34.43 14.76 2.29
N THR A 253 33.76 15.89 2.40
CA THR A 253 32.30 15.97 2.47
C THR A 253 31.77 16.84 1.35
N HIS A 254 30.57 16.52 0.92
CA HIS A 254 29.77 17.31 -0.01
C HIS A 254 28.96 18.33 0.77
N GLN A 255 29.20 19.62 0.51
CA GLN A 255 28.44 20.69 1.14
C GLN A 255 27.67 21.48 0.08
N PRO A 256 26.34 21.24 -0.03
CA PRO A 256 25.45 22.07 -0.81
C PRO A 256 25.49 23.52 -0.32
N GLN A 257 25.71 24.45 -1.23
CA GLN A 257 25.82 25.88 -0.94
C GLN A 257 24.43 26.52 -0.85
N VAL A 258 23.63 26.11 0.14
CA VAL A 258 22.25 26.59 0.31
C VAL A 258 22.19 28.12 0.47
N ALA A 259 23.10 28.70 1.25
CA ALA A 259 23.12 30.13 1.55
C ALA A 259 23.31 31.03 0.32
N SER A 260 23.94 30.55 -0.76
CA SER A 260 24.18 31.36 -1.96
C SER A 260 22.94 31.54 -2.82
N VAL A 261 21.97 30.63 -2.71
CA VAL A 261 20.75 30.62 -3.53
C VAL A 261 19.46 30.79 -2.72
N LYS A 262 19.50 30.61 -1.40
CA LYS A 262 18.32 30.63 -0.53
C LYS A 262 17.47 31.89 -0.68
N SER A 263 18.09 33.07 -0.70
CA SER A 263 17.37 34.34 -0.84
C SER A 263 16.68 34.49 -2.21
N TRP A 264 17.19 33.85 -3.25
CA TRP A 264 16.57 33.81 -4.58
C TRP A 264 15.40 32.82 -4.61
N LEU A 265 15.57 31.65 -3.99
CA LEU A 265 14.50 30.68 -3.84
C LEU A 265 13.33 31.24 -3.00
N ASP A 266 13.64 32.05 -1.99
CA ASP A 266 12.64 32.78 -1.19
C ASP A 266 11.83 33.76 -2.05
N GLN A 267 12.51 34.56 -2.87
CA GLN A 267 11.83 35.48 -3.80
C GLN A 267 11.03 34.74 -4.90
N LEU A 268 11.49 33.58 -5.35
CA LEU A 268 10.70 32.75 -6.29
C LEU A 268 9.41 32.22 -5.63
N ALA A 269 9.50 31.77 -4.38
CA ALA A 269 8.36 31.29 -3.61
C ALA A 269 7.33 32.39 -3.35
N GLU A 270 7.76 33.66 -3.28
CA GLU A 270 6.86 34.80 -3.17
C GLU A 270 6.06 35.07 -4.46
N ASN A 271 6.60 34.68 -5.62
CA ASN A 271 6.00 34.90 -6.95
C ASN A 271 5.40 33.63 -7.58
N SER A 272 5.27 32.55 -6.80
CA SER A 272 4.72 31.28 -7.27
C SER A 272 3.60 30.80 -6.34
N THR A 273 2.59 30.11 -6.88
CA THR A 273 1.62 29.43 -5.99
C THR A 273 2.31 28.28 -5.27
N TRP A 274 2.96 27.40 -6.04
CA TRP A 274 3.86 26.37 -5.53
C TRP A 274 5.26 26.51 -6.12
N THR A 275 6.26 26.35 -5.26
CA THR A 275 7.67 26.23 -5.66
C THR A 275 8.16 24.84 -5.31
N VAL A 276 8.74 24.14 -6.28
CA VAL A 276 9.25 22.79 -6.15
C VAL A 276 10.76 22.84 -6.28
N ILE A 277 11.46 22.27 -5.31
CA ILE A 277 12.90 22.02 -5.40
C ILE A 277 13.09 20.53 -5.68
N ALA A 278 13.67 20.22 -6.84
CA ALA A 278 14.03 18.87 -7.26
C ALA A 278 15.55 18.71 -7.15
N ASP A 279 16.02 18.19 -6.01
CA ASP A 279 17.43 18.19 -5.63
C ASP A 279 17.98 16.77 -5.41
N PRO A 280 19.08 16.38 -6.08
CA PRO A 280 19.73 15.09 -5.92
C PRO A 280 20.53 14.97 -4.61
N HIS A 281 20.84 16.10 -3.97
CA HIS A 281 21.59 16.12 -2.71
C HIS A 281 20.70 16.03 -1.46
N ARG A 282 19.37 15.92 -1.65
CA ARG A 282 18.35 15.77 -0.61
C ARG A 282 18.45 16.82 0.49
N VAL A 283 18.82 18.05 0.12
CA VAL A 283 18.95 19.17 1.07
C VAL A 283 17.62 19.41 1.78
N LEU A 284 17.64 19.35 3.11
CA LEU A 284 16.48 19.66 3.93
C LEU A 284 16.34 21.18 4.09
N VAL A 285 15.49 21.77 3.25
CA VAL A 285 15.04 23.16 3.39
C VAL A 285 13.72 23.17 4.17
N PRO A 286 13.66 23.76 5.37
CA PRO A 286 12.46 23.71 6.21
C PRO A 286 11.33 24.61 5.69
N ARG A 287 11.69 25.78 5.11
CA ARG A 287 10.75 26.74 4.54
C ARG A 287 11.40 27.66 3.50
N LEU A 288 10.59 28.20 2.60
CA LEU A 288 10.99 29.27 1.67
C LEU A 288 10.18 30.53 1.97
N SER A 289 10.79 31.56 2.57
CA SER A 289 10.07 32.73 3.10
C SER A 289 8.90 32.26 4.00
N GLU A 290 7.66 32.63 3.66
CA GLU A 290 6.42 32.20 4.32
C GLU A 290 5.81 30.92 3.73
N ALA A 291 6.48 30.25 2.77
CA ALA A 291 6.01 29.01 2.15
C ALA A 291 6.48 27.78 2.94
N GLU A 292 5.50 26.95 3.31
CA GLU A 292 5.67 25.73 4.09
C GLU A 292 5.85 24.50 3.20
N VAL A 293 6.51 23.44 3.70
CA VAL A 293 6.67 22.17 2.97
C VAL A 293 5.35 21.40 2.94
N ILE A 294 4.63 21.46 1.83
CA ILE A 294 3.33 20.78 1.67
C ILE A 294 3.45 19.37 1.08
N ASP A 295 4.61 19.01 0.52
CA ASP A 295 4.90 17.67 0.00
C ASP A 295 6.40 17.42 -0.08
N ARG A 296 6.81 16.19 0.21
CA ARG A 296 8.17 15.70 0.04
C ARG A 296 8.12 14.24 -0.39
N ARG A 297 8.78 13.95 -1.51
CA ARG A 297 8.89 12.59 -2.06
C ARG A 297 10.26 12.37 -2.69
N ILE A 298 10.63 11.11 -2.83
CA ILE A 298 11.85 10.71 -3.52
C ILE A 298 11.41 10.02 -4.81
N GLU A 299 11.96 10.46 -5.94
CA GLU A 299 11.81 9.83 -7.24
C GLU A 299 13.22 9.62 -7.80
N ASN A 300 13.63 8.34 -7.90
CA ASN A 300 14.98 7.94 -8.28
C ASN A 300 16.05 8.67 -7.43
N ALA A 301 16.94 9.45 -8.05
CA ALA A 301 18.00 10.15 -7.34
C ALA A 301 17.55 11.46 -6.69
N ARG A 302 16.40 12.04 -7.07
CA ARG A 302 15.96 13.37 -6.61
C ARG A 302 14.99 13.29 -5.45
N GLN A 303 15.21 14.16 -4.46
CA GLN A 303 14.17 14.57 -3.53
C GLN A 303 13.42 15.75 -4.11
N ILE A 304 12.09 15.62 -4.18
CA ILE A 304 11.17 16.63 -4.71
C ILE A 304 10.44 17.20 -3.52
N THR A 305 10.74 18.45 -3.19
CA THR A 305 10.13 19.17 -2.06
C THR A 305 9.26 20.30 -2.59
N THR A 306 7.96 20.23 -2.33
CA THR A 306 6.99 21.24 -2.75
C THR A 306 6.68 22.18 -1.60
N PHE A 307 6.85 23.47 -1.86
CA PHE A 307 6.56 24.56 -0.95
C PHE A 307 5.28 25.27 -1.38
N GLY A 308 4.37 25.50 -0.44
CA GLY A 308 3.12 26.22 -0.66
C GLY A 308 2.92 27.29 0.40
N ARG A 309 2.68 28.53 -0.04
CA ARG A 309 2.41 29.67 0.85
C ARG A 309 0.96 29.71 1.33
N ASP A 310 0.03 29.50 0.40
CA ASP A 310 -1.40 29.52 0.71
C ASP A 310 -1.90 28.12 1.05
N LEU A 311 -2.21 27.92 2.34
CA LEU A 311 -2.75 26.66 2.87
C LEU A 311 -4.29 26.62 2.88
N SER A 312 -4.96 27.67 2.37
CA SER A 312 -6.43 27.79 2.44
C SER A 312 -7.23 26.63 1.82
N PRO A 313 -6.82 25.92 0.74
CA PRO A 313 -7.58 24.77 0.27
C PRO A 313 -7.50 23.58 1.21
N PHE A 314 -6.39 23.41 1.93
CA PHE A 314 -6.29 22.37 2.97
C PHE A 314 -7.17 22.74 4.15
N VAL A 315 -7.17 24.01 4.56
CA VAL A 315 -8.10 24.55 5.59
C VAL A 315 -9.55 24.32 5.20
N ARG A 316 -9.96 24.67 3.98
CA ARG A 316 -11.32 24.45 3.46
C ARG A 316 -11.70 22.97 3.45
N ARG A 317 -10.80 22.10 3.00
CA ARG A 317 -11.03 20.65 2.99
C ARG A 317 -11.14 20.09 4.41
N LEU A 318 -10.29 20.54 5.34
CA LEU A 318 -10.34 20.14 6.74
C LEU A 318 -11.67 20.59 7.38
N ASP A 319 -12.09 21.83 7.16
CA ASP A 319 -13.38 22.36 7.63
C ASP A 319 -14.56 21.54 7.09
N GLN A 320 -14.58 21.24 5.79
CA GLN A 320 -15.61 20.39 5.18
C GLN A 320 -15.68 19.01 5.82
N GLN A 321 -14.55 18.43 6.24
CA GLN A 321 -14.52 17.10 6.87
C GLN A 321 -14.91 17.16 8.33
N LEU A 322 -14.49 18.18 9.09
CA LEU A 322 -14.93 18.40 10.47
C LEU A 322 -16.44 18.62 10.56
N ARG A 323 -17.02 19.36 9.61
CA ARG A 323 -18.48 19.56 9.52
C ARG A 323 -19.25 18.26 9.30
N LYS A 324 -18.70 17.30 8.55
CA LYS A 324 -19.29 15.95 8.40
C LYS A 324 -19.32 15.16 9.71
N THR A 325 -18.47 15.51 10.67
CA THR A 325 -18.42 14.91 12.01
C THR A 325 -19.05 15.79 13.08
N HIS A 326 -19.87 16.78 12.71
CA HIS A 326 -20.55 17.72 13.62
C HIS A 326 -19.64 18.63 14.47
N PHE A 327 -18.38 18.76 14.06
CA PHE A 327 -17.41 19.68 14.65
C PHE A 327 -17.27 20.94 13.80
N VAL A 328 -17.10 22.07 14.48
CA VAL A 328 -16.71 23.34 13.88
C VAL A 328 -15.51 23.86 14.65
N ALA A 329 -14.54 24.41 13.93
CA ALA A 329 -13.47 25.19 14.51
C ALA A 329 -13.53 26.59 13.90
N ASP A 330 -13.16 27.59 14.69
CA ASP A 330 -13.01 28.94 14.13
C ASP A 330 -11.86 28.95 13.10
N PRO A 331 -11.85 29.91 12.16
CA PRO A 331 -10.84 29.95 11.09
C PRO A 331 -9.40 29.98 11.59
N ALA A 332 -9.10 30.66 12.71
CA ALA A 332 -7.74 30.75 13.23
C ALA A 332 -7.27 29.40 13.78
N THR A 333 -8.15 28.68 14.50
CA THR A 333 -7.88 27.32 14.95
C THR A 333 -7.66 26.36 13.78
N LEU A 334 -8.46 26.46 12.70
CA LEU A 334 -8.27 25.61 11.51
C LEU A 334 -6.93 25.86 10.81
N GLU A 335 -6.51 27.12 10.69
CA GLU A 335 -5.21 27.48 10.13
C GLU A 335 -4.05 26.93 10.99
N GLU A 336 -4.15 27.05 12.30
CA GLU A 336 -3.17 26.48 13.24
C GLU A 336 -3.09 24.96 13.09
N LEU A 337 -4.23 24.26 13.03
CA LEU A 337 -4.29 22.80 12.86
C LEU A 337 -3.64 22.34 11.55
N VAL A 338 -3.85 23.06 10.44
CA VAL A 338 -3.20 22.72 9.17
C VAL A 338 -1.69 22.95 9.23
N ARG A 339 -1.23 24.03 9.87
CA ARG A 339 0.21 24.26 10.07
C ARG A 339 0.87 23.20 10.95
N ASP A 340 0.21 22.81 12.03
CA ASP A 340 0.66 21.72 12.89
C ASP A 340 0.74 20.39 12.11
N LEU A 341 -0.24 20.12 11.23
CA LEU A 341 -0.22 18.95 10.35
C LEU A 341 0.95 18.97 9.37
N VAL A 342 1.26 20.14 8.79
CA VAL A 342 2.44 20.31 7.92
C VAL A 342 3.74 20.04 8.68
N ALA A 343 3.87 20.60 9.89
CA ALA A 343 5.05 20.38 10.71
C ALA A 343 5.21 18.90 11.10
N MET A 344 4.10 18.21 11.37
CA MET A 344 4.07 16.79 11.80
C MET A 344 4.39 15.81 10.66
N GLU A 345 3.85 16.02 9.46
CA GLU A 345 3.89 15.01 8.39
C GLU A 345 5.25 14.99 7.65
N PRO A 346 6.09 13.95 7.78
CA PRO A 346 7.44 13.91 7.21
C PRO A 346 7.46 14.05 5.68
N ASN A 347 6.39 13.61 5.02
CA ASN A 347 6.21 13.68 3.56
C ASN A 347 5.29 14.83 3.11
N GLY A 348 4.85 15.69 4.03
CA GLY A 348 3.88 16.76 3.77
C GLY A 348 2.43 16.28 3.69
N ILE A 349 1.52 17.18 3.33
CA ILE A 349 0.07 17.01 3.43
C ILE A 349 -0.65 16.83 2.08
N LEU A 350 0.04 16.94 0.93
CA LEU A 350 -0.57 16.69 -0.38
C LEU A 350 -1.02 15.25 -0.57
N GLY A 351 -0.36 14.26 0.03
CA GLY A 351 -0.79 12.86 0.01
C GLY A 351 -2.18 12.64 0.63
N LEU A 352 -2.62 13.53 1.52
CA LEU A 352 -3.92 13.47 2.19
C LEU A 352 -5.08 13.94 1.28
N VAL A 353 -4.77 14.53 0.12
CA VAL A 353 -5.71 15.20 -0.78
C VAL A 353 -6.14 14.33 -1.98
N GLY A 354 -5.36 13.31 -2.34
CA GLY A 354 -5.40 12.67 -3.67
C GLY A 354 -5.90 11.22 -3.75
N GLY A 355 -6.75 10.75 -2.84
CA GLY A 355 -7.28 9.36 -2.86
C GLY A 355 -8.70 9.20 -2.32
N ASP A 356 -9.29 8.04 -2.58
CA ASP A 356 -10.65 7.66 -2.14
C ASP A 356 -10.75 7.58 -0.60
N LYS A 357 -11.95 7.90 -0.07
CA LYS A 357 -12.45 7.61 1.30
C LYS A 357 -11.98 8.54 2.44
N GLY A 358 -12.95 9.18 3.11
CA GLY A 358 -12.77 9.99 4.33
C GLY A 358 -12.12 9.30 5.55
N LYS A 359 -11.69 8.03 5.44
CA LYS A 359 -10.89 7.32 6.45
C LYS A 359 -9.48 7.90 6.59
N HIS A 360 -8.82 8.30 5.50
CA HIS A 360 -7.46 8.87 5.57
C HIS A 360 -7.43 10.22 6.28
N VAL A 361 -8.43 11.07 6.05
CA VAL A 361 -8.55 12.37 6.74
C VAL A 361 -8.87 12.19 8.23
N LYS A 362 -9.77 11.26 8.57
CA LYS A 362 -10.06 10.91 9.99
C LYS A 362 -8.82 10.35 10.71
N GLY A 363 -8.01 9.54 10.04
CA GLY A 363 -6.74 9.05 10.57
C GLY A 363 -5.75 10.17 10.85
N ALA A 364 -5.49 11.03 9.86
CA ALA A 364 -4.58 12.18 9.98
C ALA A 364 -5.04 13.17 11.07
N LEU A 365 -6.34 13.46 11.14
CA LEU A 365 -6.91 14.28 12.20
C LEU A 365 -6.69 13.65 13.58
N GLY A 366 -6.85 12.33 13.71
CA GLY A 366 -6.53 11.61 14.94
C GLY A 366 -5.11 11.82 15.41
N LYS A 367 -4.15 11.61 14.51
CA LYS A 367 -2.72 11.78 14.81
C LYS A 367 -2.41 13.22 15.24
N LEU A 368 -2.99 14.21 14.56
CA LEU A 368 -2.86 15.61 14.91
C LEU A 368 -3.39 15.90 16.33
N ILE A 369 -4.56 15.36 16.67
CA ILE A 369 -5.18 15.53 17.99
C ILE A 369 -4.29 14.93 19.07
N ALA A 370 -3.84 13.69 18.88
CA ALA A 370 -2.94 13.00 19.81
C ALA A 370 -1.61 13.73 19.99
N MET A 371 -1.01 14.22 18.89
CA MET A 371 0.24 14.96 18.88
C MET A 371 0.13 16.30 19.64
N ARG A 372 -0.95 17.07 19.41
CA ARG A 372 -1.17 18.35 20.10
C ARG A 372 -1.44 18.14 21.58
N TRP A 373 -2.18 17.09 21.96
CA TRP A 373 -2.32 16.68 23.36
C TRP A 373 -0.97 16.35 23.98
N TYR A 374 -0.15 15.55 23.30
CA TYR A 374 1.18 15.16 23.77
C TYR A 374 2.10 16.39 23.97
N ARG A 375 2.18 17.29 22.99
CA ARG A 375 2.96 18.53 23.08
C ARG A 375 2.42 19.54 24.08
N ARG A 376 1.12 19.50 24.42
CA ARG A 376 0.58 20.33 25.52
C ARG A 376 0.97 19.77 26.89
N ALA A 377 1.00 18.45 27.02
CA ALA A 377 1.45 17.78 28.23
C ALA A 377 2.95 17.99 28.48
N ASP A 378 3.76 17.99 27.41
CA ASP A 378 5.16 18.41 27.45
C ASP A 378 5.49 19.41 26.32
N PRO A 379 5.40 20.72 26.58
CA PRO A 379 5.71 21.76 25.62
C PRO A 379 7.17 21.78 25.15
N SER A 380 8.09 21.22 25.95
CA SER A 380 9.49 21.07 25.57
C SER A 380 9.76 19.79 24.79
N GLY A 381 8.81 18.85 24.74
CA GLY A 381 8.93 17.55 24.10
C GLY A 381 9.06 17.60 22.58
N LEU A 382 9.83 16.67 22.02
CA LEU A 382 9.97 16.45 20.58
C LEU A 382 9.07 15.30 20.17
N ALA A 383 8.33 15.41 19.07
CA ALA A 383 7.56 14.28 18.56
C ALA A 383 7.52 14.25 17.03
N VAL A 384 7.38 13.04 16.48
CA VAL A 384 7.53 12.76 15.04
C VAL A 384 6.60 11.63 14.59
N SER A 385 6.06 11.76 13.38
CA SER A 385 5.30 10.69 12.72
C SER A 385 6.23 9.65 12.09
N LEU A 386 5.86 8.38 12.21
CA LEU A 386 6.57 7.25 11.63
C LEU A 386 6.07 6.88 10.22
N ASP A 387 5.29 7.73 9.55
CA ASP A 387 4.70 7.44 8.24
C ASP A 387 5.68 7.67 7.08
N THR A 388 6.80 6.96 7.12
CA THR A 388 7.77 6.91 6.02
C THR A 388 7.99 5.48 5.56
N GLN A 389 8.43 5.32 4.30
CA GLN A 389 8.77 4.01 3.75
C GLN A 389 9.93 3.35 4.50
N ASN A 390 10.92 4.14 4.94
CA ASN A 390 12.05 3.64 5.74
C ASN A 390 11.62 3.18 7.13
N ALA A 391 10.78 3.95 7.83
CA ALA A 391 10.22 3.52 9.12
C ALA A 391 9.40 2.23 8.96
N ARG A 392 8.55 2.15 7.93
CA ARG A 392 7.80 0.93 7.62
C ARG A 392 8.73 -0.24 7.32
N ARG A 393 9.79 -0.05 6.53
CA ARG A 393 10.73 -1.12 6.21
C ARG A 393 11.47 -1.64 7.45
N TRP A 394 12.02 -0.73 8.26
CA TRP A 394 13.00 -1.11 9.28
C TRP A 394 12.42 -1.32 10.67
N LEU A 395 11.36 -0.59 11.04
CA LEU A 395 10.74 -0.72 12.36
C LEU A 395 9.74 -1.88 12.42
N SER A 396 9.19 -2.31 11.28
CA SER A 396 8.30 -3.49 11.21
C SER A 396 8.99 -4.75 10.69
N ALA A 397 10.30 -4.72 10.43
CA ALA A 397 11.03 -5.92 10.03
C ALA A 397 11.33 -6.79 11.24
N GLY A 398 10.79 -8.00 11.34
CA GLY A 398 11.06 -8.88 12.49
C GLY A 398 9.95 -9.92 12.72
N GLY A 399 10.03 -10.64 13.84
CA GLY A 399 9.12 -11.74 14.19
C GLY A 399 7.84 -11.34 14.93
N HIS A 400 7.65 -10.07 15.27
CA HIS A 400 6.59 -9.63 16.20
C HIS A 400 5.35 -9.05 15.49
N SER A 401 5.49 -8.33 14.38
CA SER A 401 4.41 -7.97 13.45
C SER A 401 5.01 -7.29 12.20
N ASN A 402 4.26 -7.26 11.09
CA ASN A 402 4.57 -6.38 9.93
C ASN A 402 4.03 -4.95 10.16
N GLU A 403 3.88 -4.55 11.42
CA GLU A 403 3.16 -3.35 11.82
C GLU A 403 4.06 -2.43 12.66
N LYS A 404 3.65 -1.17 12.75
CA LYS A 404 4.36 -0.13 13.51
C LYS A 404 3.34 0.80 14.15
N ALA A 405 3.80 1.52 15.17
CA ALA A 405 3.06 2.63 15.76
C ALA A 405 3.02 3.85 14.82
N ASP A 406 2.12 4.77 15.13
CA ASP A 406 1.94 6.01 14.38
C ASP A 406 3.00 7.07 14.72
N LEU A 407 3.28 7.31 16.00
CA LEU A 407 4.10 8.44 16.46
C LEU A 407 5.17 8.00 17.47
N LEU A 408 6.27 8.76 17.53
CA LEU A 408 7.21 8.78 18.64
C LEU A 408 7.19 10.13 19.34
N GLY A 409 7.14 10.12 20.66
CA GLY A 409 7.31 11.29 21.51
C GLY A 409 8.53 11.15 22.41
N LEU A 410 9.27 12.24 22.60
CA LEU A 410 10.45 12.32 23.45
C LEU A 410 10.25 13.43 24.47
N ARG A 411 10.51 13.10 25.73
CA ARG A 411 10.41 14.03 26.86
C ARG A 411 11.50 13.79 27.90
N GLU A 412 11.88 14.86 28.58
CA GLU A 412 12.82 14.79 29.71
C GLU A 412 12.04 14.53 31.00
N GLU A 413 12.45 13.53 31.79
CA GLU A 413 11.83 13.24 33.08
C GLU A 413 12.87 12.75 34.09
N GLY A 414 13.10 13.53 35.14
CA GLY A 414 14.02 13.18 36.22
C GLY A 414 15.51 13.15 35.81
N GLY A 415 15.88 13.80 34.70
CA GLY A 415 17.23 13.77 34.13
C GLY A 415 17.46 12.61 33.14
N ASP A 416 16.48 11.70 33.01
CA ASP A 416 16.44 10.66 31.98
C ASP A 416 15.62 11.14 30.77
N LEU A 417 15.84 10.52 29.61
CA LEU A 417 15.00 10.72 28.43
C LEU A 417 13.97 9.58 28.32
N VAL A 418 12.69 9.93 28.15
CA VAL A 418 11.63 8.94 27.91
C VAL A 418 11.22 9.00 26.44
N ILE A 419 11.15 7.83 25.80
CA ILE A 419 10.62 7.65 24.45
C ILE A 419 9.24 7.00 24.57
N ASP A 420 8.20 7.75 24.25
CA ASP A 420 6.82 7.30 24.19
C ASP A 420 6.50 6.80 22.77
N VAL A 421 6.14 5.52 22.65
CA VAL A 421 5.61 4.91 21.43
C VAL A 421 4.09 5.06 21.44
N ILE A 422 3.52 5.79 20.48
CA ILE A 422 2.12 6.19 20.52
C ILE A 422 1.39 5.66 19.29
N GLU A 423 0.39 4.82 19.51
CA GLU A 423 -0.57 4.39 18.48
C GLU A 423 -1.88 5.18 18.60
N VAL A 424 -2.40 5.68 17.48
CA VAL A 424 -3.57 6.56 17.48
C VAL A 424 -4.76 5.91 16.78
N LYS A 425 -5.90 5.83 17.47
CA LYS A 425 -7.13 5.25 16.92
C LYS A 425 -8.25 6.28 16.93
N THR A 426 -8.79 6.62 15.76
CA THR A 426 -9.90 7.59 15.58
C THR A 426 -11.22 6.92 15.23
N HIS A 427 -11.98 6.52 16.25
CA HIS A 427 -13.32 5.94 16.08
C HIS A 427 -14.21 6.30 17.27
N ASP A 428 -15.50 6.55 17.01
CA ASP A 428 -16.46 6.82 18.09
C ASP A 428 -17.05 5.52 18.68
N ASP A 429 -17.09 4.43 17.90
CA ASP A 429 -17.61 3.13 18.31
C ASP A 429 -16.59 2.00 18.09
N ASN A 430 -16.44 1.15 19.12
CA ASN A 430 -15.51 0.03 19.27
C ASN A 430 -14.01 0.37 19.34
N VAL A 431 -13.41 -0.13 20.40
CA VAL A 431 -12.00 0.03 20.72
C VAL A 431 -11.23 -1.17 20.16
N PRO A 432 -10.14 -1.00 19.37
CA PRO A 432 -9.45 -2.09 18.67
C PRO A 432 -8.53 -2.92 19.61
N TYR A 433 -8.82 -2.91 20.90
CA TYR A 433 -8.15 -3.72 21.90
C TYR A 433 -9.16 -4.28 22.90
N THR A 434 -8.87 -5.44 23.46
CA THR A 434 -9.66 -6.08 24.51
C THR A 434 -8.85 -6.11 25.78
N ILE A 435 -9.45 -5.75 26.92
CA ILE A 435 -8.84 -5.86 28.23
C ILE A 435 -9.51 -7.01 28.98
N ARG A 436 -8.73 -8.01 29.42
CA ARG A 436 -9.20 -9.11 30.28
C ARG A 436 -8.21 -9.28 31.43
N ASP A 437 -8.71 -9.25 32.66
CA ASP A 437 -7.90 -9.42 33.88
C ASP A 437 -6.66 -8.50 33.97
N GLY A 438 -6.77 -7.28 33.43
CA GLY A 438 -5.67 -6.31 33.38
C GLY A 438 -4.66 -6.51 32.23
N ILE A 439 -4.86 -7.54 31.41
CA ILE A 439 -4.07 -7.81 30.20
C ILE A 439 -4.78 -7.22 28.98
N VAL A 440 -4.06 -6.45 28.17
CA VAL A 440 -4.55 -5.85 26.93
C VAL A 440 -4.02 -6.59 25.71
N THR A 441 -4.91 -6.90 24.77
CA THR A 441 -4.56 -7.54 23.50
C THR A 441 -5.29 -6.89 22.33
N GLY A 442 -4.74 -7.00 21.13
CA GLY A 442 -5.35 -6.52 19.90
C GLY A 442 -4.37 -5.80 18.99
N HIS A 443 -4.81 -5.50 17.78
CA HIS A 443 -3.95 -4.97 16.72
C HIS A 443 -3.24 -3.66 17.11
N ALA A 444 -3.89 -2.76 17.86
CA ALA A 444 -3.25 -1.53 18.33
C ALA A 444 -2.10 -1.80 19.31
N VAL A 445 -2.23 -2.87 20.11
CA VAL A 445 -1.20 -3.32 21.06
C VAL A 445 0.00 -3.87 20.29
N ASP A 446 -0.25 -4.72 19.29
CA ASP A 446 0.80 -5.34 18.47
C ASP A 446 1.67 -4.30 17.76
N GLN A 447 1.08 -3.22 17.28
CA GLN A 447 1.78 -2.07 16.67
C GLN A 447 2.73 -1.36 17.66
N VAL A 448 2.26 -1.12 18.89
CA VAL A 448 3.06 -0.49 19.95
C VAL A 448 4.19 -1.42 20.37
N LEU A 449 3.89 -2.71 20.61
CA LEU A 449 4.88 -3.69 21.03
C LEU A 449 5.97 -3.92 19.97
N ALA A 450 5.62 -3.97 18.68
CA ALA A 450 6.60 -4.11 17.60
C ALA A 450 7.57 -2.91 17.55
N THR A 451 7.05 -1.69 17.71
CA THR A 451 7.88 -0.48 17.73
C THR A 451 8.73 -0.40 19.01
N LEU A 452 8.19 -0.81 20.16
CA LEU A 452 8.93 -0.93 21.41
C LEU A 452 10.06 -1.96 21.29
N HIS A 453 9.82 -3.11 20.65
CA HIS A 453 10.87 -4.10 20.36
C HIS A 453 11.98 -3.48 19.52
N ALA A 454 11.62 -2.74 18.45
CA ALA A 454 12.60 -2.06 17.61
C ALA A 454 13.47 -1.07 18.40
N LEU A 455 12.87 -0.27 19.30
CA LEU A 455 13.58 0.67 20.16
C LEU A 455 14.42 -0.03 21.23
N ALA A 456 13.89 -1.09 21.84
CA ALA A 456 14.59 -1.89 22.83
C ALA A 456 15.84 -2.56 22.24
N GLU A 457 15.78 -3.00 20.99
CA GLU A 457 16.95 -3.51 20.27
C GLU A 457 18.00 -2.42 20.02
N VAL A 458 17.58 -1.19 19.69
CA VAL A 458 18.48 -0.05 19.44
C VAL A 458 19.20 0.42 20.71
N PHE A 459 18.47 0.55 21.82
CA PHE A 459 18.98 1.16 23.04
C PHE A 459 19.40 0.14 24.12
N GLY A 460 18.93 -1.10 24.06
CA GLY A 460 19.19 -2.15 25.05
C GLY A 460 19.87 -3.41 24.51
N GLY A 461 19.87 -3.64 23.19
CA GLY A 461 20.32 -4.89 22.54
C GLY A 461 21.48 -4.73 21.56
N GLN A 462 22.43 -3.80 21.80
CA GLN A 462 23.50 -3.54 20.84
C GLN A 462 24.30 -4.83 20.51
N GLY A 463 24.33 -5.18 19.22
CA GLY A 463 25.06 -6.34 18.70
C GLY A 463 24.27 -7.67 18.65
N VAL A 464 23.01 -7.71 19.10
CA VAL A 464 22.22 -8.96 19.12
C VAL A 464 21.57 -9.29 17.77
N SER A 465 21.24 -8.26 16.96
CA SER A 465 20.62 -8.44 15.66
C SER A 465 21.21 -7.51 14.59
N PRO A 466 21.28 -7.96 13.33
CA PRO A 466 21.77 -7.16 12.20
C PRO A 466 20.83 -6.00 11.83
N LEU A 467 19.60 -5.95 12.38
CA LEU A 467 18.64 -4.87 12.15
C LEU A 467 18.78 -3.70 13.13
N ALA A 468 19.45 -3.90 14.26
CA ALA A 468 19.60 -2.89 15.32
C ALA A 468 20.16 -1.58 14.77
N LYS A 469 21.13 -1.68 13.88
CA LYS A 469 21.84 -0.54 13.32
C LYS A 469 21.05 0.20 12.23
N PRO A 470 20.49 -0.46 11.19
CA PRO A 470 19.53 0.17 10.29
C PRO A 470 18.39 0.88 11.04
N ARG A 471 17.80 0.24 12.07
CA ARG A 471 16.76 0.87 12.91
C ARG A 471 17.26 2.10 13.64
N ARG A 472 18.45 2.03 14.24
CA ARG A 472 19.10 3.15 14.92
C ARG A 472 19.28 4.36 13.99
N GLU A 473 19.72 4.14 12.76
CA GLU A 473 19.91 5.21 11.77
C GLU A 473 18.57 5.79 11.30
N VAL A 474 17.56 4.95 11.09
CA VAL A 474 16.20 5.40 10.72
C VAL A 474 15.59 6.27 11.82
N ILE A 475 15.66 5.83 13.09
CA ILE A 475 15.14 6.62 14.22
C ILE A 475 15.91 7.94 14.34
N ARG A 476 17.24 7.91 14.15
CA ARG A 476 18.05 9.14 14.14
C ARG A 476 17.58 10.11 13.06
N GLU A 477 17.45 9.64 11.82
CA GLU A 477 16.98 10.45 10.69
C GLU A 477 15.63 11.10 10.98
N HIS A 478 14.66 10.35 11.53
CA HIS A 478 13.33 10.86 11.86
C HIS A 478 13.39 11.97 12.90
N LEU A 479 14.12 11.75 14.01
CA LEU A 479 14.22 12.73 15.09
C LEU A 479 14.93 14.01 14.67
N TYR A 480 16.04 13.90 13.91
CA TYR A 480 16.72 15.08 13.39
C TYR A 480 15.91 15.77 12.28
N THR A 481 15.15 15.04 11.47
CA THR A 481 14.25 15.65 10.48
C THR A 481 13.12 16.42 11.15
N ALA A 482 12.54 15.89 12.23
CA ALA A 482 11.56 16.61 13.04
C ALA A 482 12.18 17.86 13.67
N LEU A 483 13.40 17.76 14.20
CA LEU A 483 14.12 18.89 14.77
C LEU A 483 14.43 19.99 13.74
N LEU A 484 14.84 19.61 12.53
CA LEU A 484 15.19 20.53 11.44
C LEU A 484 13.99 21.33 10.90
N ARG A 485 12.76 20.91 11.20
CA ARG A 485 11.54 21.62 10.82
C ARG A 485 11.16 22.74 11.79
N ASP A 486 11.72 22.73 12.99
CA ASP A 486 11.47 23.81 13.94
C ASP A 486 12.18 25.11 13.50
N LEU A 487 11.65 26.24 13.96
CA LEU A 487 12.18 27.57 13.64
C LEU A 487 12.91 28.20 14.83
N ASP A 488 12.69 27.71 16.05
CA ASP A 488 13.37 28.24 17.23
C ASP A 488 14.79 27.66 17.34
N SER A 489 15.78 28.50 17.01
CA SER A 489 17.20 28.14 17.16
C SER A 489 17.61 27.65 18.56
N LYS A 490 16.94 28.09 19.64
CA LYS A 490 17.24 27.62 21.00
C LYS A 490 16.71 26.22 21.25
N TYR A 491 15.48 25.95 20.78
CA TYR A 491 14.89 24.61 20.79
C TYR A 491 15.77 23.64 19.98
N ILE A 492 16.19 24.06 18.79
CA ILE A 492 17.09 23.29 17.92
C ILE A 492 18.41 22.97 18.61
N GLU A 493 19.08 23.96 19.22
CA GLU A 493 20.36 23.74 19.91
C GLU A 493 20.21 22.78 21.10
N ARG A 494 19.15 22.92 21.90
CA ARG A 494 18.91 22.05 23.07
C ARG A 494 18.68 20.60 22.65
N TRP A 495 17.74 20.38 21.73
CA TRP A 495 17.39 19.03 21.28
C TRP A 495 18.48 18.38 20.44
N HIS A 496 19.27 19.17 19.70
CA HIS A 496 20.48 18.65 19.07
C HIS A 496 21.42 18.02 20.10
N GLY A 497 21.69 18.71 21.22
CA GLY A 497 22.51 18.18 22.30
C GLY A 497 21.93 16.90 22.92
N LEU A 498 20.62 16.90 23.23
CA LEU A 498 19.93 15.73 23.79
C LEU A 498 19.98 14.52 22.85
N LEU A 499 19.70 14.72 21.56
CA LEU A 499 19.75 13.65 20.57
C LEU A 499 21.18 13.14 20.36
N GLN A 500 22.18 14.03 20.41
CA GLN A 500 23.58 13.64 20.33
C GLN A 500 23.96 12.74 21.51
N ASP A 501 23.64 13.14 22.74
CA ASP A 501 23.94 12.35 23.93
C ASP A 501 23.14 11.04 23.98
N LEU A 502 21.89 11.04 23.52
CA LEU A 502 21.04 9.86 23.36
C LEU A 502 21.73 8.80 22.48
N PHE A 503 22.13 9.18 21.27
CA PHE A 503 22.69 8.22 20.31
C PHE A 503 24.14 7.85 20.61
N ASN A 504 24.86 8.65 21.41
CA ASN A 504 26.18 8.31 21.94
C ASN A 504 26.11 7.38 23.17
N GLY A 505 24.92 7.17 23.75
CA GLY A 505 24.75 6.38 24.97
C GLY A 505 25.15 7.12 26.25
N ASN A 506 25.27 8.45 26.20
CA ASN A 506 25.59 9.29 27.36
C ASN A 506 24.35 9.61 28.20
N LEU A 507 23.15 9.45 27.64
CA LEU A 507 21.88 9.64 28.33
C LEU A 507 21.20 8.31 28.58
N LYS A 508 20.66 8.18 29.79
CA LYS A 508 19.81 7.04 30.14
C LYS A 508 18.43 7.20 29.50
N VAL A 509 17.91 6.11 28.95
CA VAL A 509 16.66 6.07 28.19
C VAL A 509 15.66 5.17 28.89
N ARG A 510 14.39 5.57 28.90
CA ARG A 510 13.26 4.72 29.29
C ARG A 510 12.24 4.67 28.16
N LEU A 511 11.56 3.54 27.99
CA LEU A 511 10.55 3.34 26.96
C LEU A 511 9.15 3.28 27.58
N THR A 512 8.16 3.84 26.91
CA THR A 512 6.74 3.77 27.31
C THR A 512 5.88 3.47 26.09
N GLY A 513 4.89 2.58 26.22
CA GLY A 513 3.89 2.33 25.18
C GLY A 513 2.57 3.02 25.51
N ARG A 514 1.96 3.67 24.51
CA ARG A 514 0.70 4.41 24.64
C ARG A 514 -0.26 4.09 23.51
N ILE A 515 -1.54 3.92 23.86
CA ILE A 515 -2.64 3.86 22.90
C ILE A 515 -3.54 5.06 23.15
N VAL A 516 -3.63 5.95 22.17
CA VAL A 516 -4.46 7.14 22.22
C VAL A 516 -5.73 6.89 21.40
N HIS A 517 -6.85 6.73 22.09
CA HIS A 517 -8.16 6.63 21.49
C HIS A 517 -8.79 8.02 21.37
N VAL A 518 -8.94 8.52 20.15
CA VAL A 518 -9.57 9.82 19.89
C VAL A 518 -11.05 9.57 19.57
N GLN A 519 -11.92 9.99 20.48
CA GLN A 519 -13.37 10.01 20.31
C GLN A 519 -13.78 11.41 19.86
N LEU A 520 -14.11 11.54 18.58
CA LEU A 520 -14.54 12.82 18.06
C LEU A 520 -15.88 13.18 18.71
N ALA A 521 -16.86 12.27 18.79
CA ALA A 521 -18.20 12.57 19.30
C ALA A 521 -18.33 12.77 20.84
N SER A 522 -17.27 12.54 21.62
CA SER A 522 -17.29 12.66 23.09
C SER A 522 -16.95 14.07 23.57
N VAL A 523 -17.47 14.45 24.74
CA VAL A 523 -17.21 15.74 25.43
C VAL A 523 -16.31 15.57 26.66
N ALA A 524 -15.96 14.32 27.02
CA ALA A 524 -15.21 14.02 28.23
C ALA A 524 -13.97 13.19 27.92
N THR A 525 -12.81 13.72 28.30
CA THR A 525 -11.55 12.97 28.43
C THR A 525 -11.69 11.97 29.58
N THR A 526 -11.22 10.74 29.41
CA THR A 526 -11.14 9.78 30.53
C THR A 526 -9.76 9.82 31.16
N SER A 527 -9.68 9.50 32.45
CA SER A 527 -8.40 9.32 33.13
C SER A 527 -7.60 8.20 32.47
N PRO A 528 -6.26 8.34 32.35
CA PRO A 528 -5.41 7.30 31.78
C PRO A 528 -5.56 5.98 32.52
N VAL A 529 -5.61 4.88 31.76
CA VAL A 529 -5.66 3.52 32.31
C VAL A 529 -4.35 2.81 31.98
N THR A 530 -3.65 2.33 33.00
CA THR A 530 -2.46 1.49 32.83
C THR A 530 -2.85 0.02 32.83
N VAL A 531 -2.46 -0.70 31.78
CA VAL A 531 -2.69 -2.13 31.56
C VAL A 531 -1.38 -2.81 31.19
N HIS A 532 -1.33 -4.15 31.17
CA HIS A 532 -0.14 -4.89 30.74
C HIS A 532 -0.40 -5.67 29.45
N SER A 533 0.60 -5.81 28.59
CA SER A 533 0.54 -6.78 27.48
C SER A 533 0.66 -8.22 27.98
N GLU A 534 0.43 -9.21 27.11
CA GLU A 534 0.72 -10.62 27.41
C GLU A 534 2.20 -10.85 27.80
N SER A 535 3.12 -10.11 27.18
CA SER A 535 4.55 -10.08 27.49
C SER A 535 4.91 -9.33 28.78
N GLY A 536 3.92 -8.80 29.52
CA GLY A 536 4.12 -8.09 30.79
C GLY A 536 4.61 -6.64 30.65
N ILE A 537 4.56 -6.06 29.45
CA ILE A 537 4.93 -4.65 29.24
C ILE A 537 3.77 -3.74 29.65
N PRO A 538 4.00 -2.73 30.50
CA PRO A 538 2.99 -1.75 30.85
C PRO A 538 2.67 -0.84 29.66
N LEU A 539 1.39 -0.66 29.37
CA LEU A 539 0.85 0.21 28.34
C LEU A 539 -0.15 1.19 28.95
N GLU A 540 -0.06 2.45 28.54
CA GLU A 540 -0.99 3.50 28.95
C GLU A 540 -2.07 3.70 27.88
N ILE A 541 -3.33 3.74 28.27
CA ILE A 541 -4.46 4.00 27.39
C ILE A 541 -5.03 5.38 27.75
N ASN A 542 -5.04 6.29 26.77
CA ASN A 542 -5.59 7.63 26.92
C ASN A 542 -6.79 7.77 25.98
N THR A 543 -7.96 8.19 26.49
CA THR A 543 -9.10 8.53 25.63
C THR A 543 -9.27 10.04 25.59
N LEU A 544 -9.15 10.62 24.40
CA LEU A 544 -9.23 12.06 24.16
C LEU A 544 -10.57 12.43 23.53
N ALA A 545 -11.17 13.51 24.03
CA ALA A 545 -12.34 14.13 23.42
C ALA A 545 -11.90 15.15 22.36
N GLY A 546 -12.72 15.36 21.32
CA GLY A 546 -12.45 16.39 20.30
C GLY A 546 -12.28 17.81 20.87
N THR A 547 -12.86 18.09 22.04
CA THR A 547 -12.77 19.39 22.73
C THR A 547 -11.40 19.71 23.32
N ASP A 548 -10.58 18.70 23.64
CA ASP A 548 -9.28 18.87 24.32
C ASP A 548 -8.21 19.57 23.47
N VAL A 549 -8.52 19.77 22.19
CA VAL A 549 -7.66 20.35 21.16
C VAL A 549 -8.29 21.58 20.51
N GLY A 550 -9.36 22.13 21.10
CA GLY A 550 -9.97 23.39 20.66
C GLY A 550 -11.06 23.25 19.59
N LEU A 551 -11.59 22.04 19.34
CA LEU A 551 -12.74 21.84 18.44
C LEU A 551 -14.06 22.06 19.21
N VAL A 552 -15.03 22.76 18.62
CA VAL A 552 -16.32 23.08 19.24
C VAL A 552 -17.44 22.24 18.61
N LEU A 553 -18.30 21.67 19.45
CA LEU A 553 -19.50 20.94 19.02
C LEU A 553 -20.57 21.90 18.51
N THR A 554 -21.20 21.56 17.38
CA THR A 554 -22.34 22.34 16.87
C THR A 554 -23.58 22.13 17.76
N ALA A 555 -24.32 23.20 18.06
CA ALA A 555 -25.39 23.27 19.07
C ALA A 555 -26.59 22.30 18.90
N THR A 556 -26.65 21.51 17.82
CA THR A 556 -27.78 20.62 17.48
C THR A 556 -27.84 19.32 18.30
N LYS A 557 -26.88 19.07 19.20
CA LYS A 557 -26.94 17.95 20.15
C LYS A 557 -26.45 18.39 21.54
N LEU A 558 -27.19 19.29 22.18
CA LEU A 558 -27.20 19.37 23.65
C LEU A 558 -27.79 18.06 24.18
N VAL A 559 -26.93 17.07 24.43
CA VAL A 559 -27.27 15.99 25.35
C VAL A 559 -27.53 16.68 26.70
N ARG A 560 -28.70 16.39 27.29
CA ARG A 560 -29.14 16.97 28.57
C ARG A 560 -28.00 16.97 29.59
N GLU A 561 -27.65 18.17 30.04
CA GLU A 561 -26.81 18.39 31.21
C GLU A 561 -27.53 17.82 32.43
N ASP A 562 -27.05 16.69 32.95
CA ASP A 562 -27.32 16.24 34.31
C ASP A 562 -26.02 15.67 34.90
N ALA A 563 -25.03 16.54 35.13
CA ALA A 563 -23.98 16.32 36.13
C ALA A 563 -23.32 17.67 36.51
N PRO A 564 -23.01 17.93 37.79
CA PRO A 564 -22.62 19.26 38.25
C PRO A 564 -21.27 19.70 37.67
N MET A 565 -21.25 20.91 37.12
CA MET A 565 -20.05 21.65 36.75
C MET A 565 -19.22 22.00 37.99
N ASN A 566 -18.14 21.26 38.22
CA ASN A 566 -16.96 21.77 38.92
C ASN A 566 -15.81 21.88 37.90
N ARG A 567 -15.58 23.10 37.40
CA ARG A 567 -14.34 23.43 36.70
C ARG A 567 -13.28 23.72 37.76
N GLU A 568 -12.46 22.72 38.06
CA GLU A 568 -11.12 22.98 38.58
C GLU A 568 -10.12 22.98 37.41
N PRO A 569 -9.09 23.84 37.43
CA PRO A 569 -7.99 23.73 36.48
C PRO A 569 -7.34 22.38 36.75
N VAL A 570 -7.30 21.49 35.75
CA VAL A 570 -6.50 20.27 35.82
C VAL A 570 -5.03 20.69 35.90
N GLY A 571 -4.54 20.84 37.12
CA GLY A 571 -3.12 20.85 37.40
C GLY A 571 -2.58 19.49 36.98
N VAL A 572 -1.59 19.50 36.10
CA VAL A 572 -0.77 18.33 35.76
C VAL A 572 0.03 17.96 37.01
N ALA A 573 -0.60 17.27 37.95
CA ALA A 573 0.08 16.65 39.09
C ALA A 573 0.82 15.41 38.57
N GLY A 574 2.12 15.33 38.87
CA GLY A 574 3.04 14.33 38.33
C GLY A 574 2.51 12.90 38.42
N HIS A 575 2.11 12.36 37.27
CA HIS A 575 1.85 10.94 37.09
C HIS A 575 3.16 10.28 36.64
N VAL A 576 3.71 9.41 37.48
CA VAL A 576 4.84 8.55 37.12
C VAL A 576 4.33 7.58 36.05
N SER A 577 4.69 7.79 34.78
CA SER A 577 4.37 6.82 33.73
C SER A 577 5.13 5.53 34.02
N ALA A 578 4.48 4.38 33.86
CA ALA A 578 5.12 3.07 34.03
C ALA A 578 6.07 2.82 32.85
N SER A 579 7.24 3.44 32.90
CA SER A 579 8.28 3.32 31.89
C SER A 579 9.16 2.11 32.17
N ILE A 580 9.65 1.46 31.12
CA ILE A 580 10.51 0.28 31.21
C ILE A 580 11.93 0.57 30.69
N ASP A 581 12.93 -0.08 31.29
CA ASP A 581 14.31 -0.03 30.81
C ASP A 581 14.43 -0.79 29.46
N PRO A 582 15.17 -0.26 28.45
CA PRO A 582 15.31 -0.91 27.15
C PRO A 582 15.81 -2.37 27.21
N VAL A 583 16.72 -2.70 28.12
CA VAL A 583 17.27 -4.07 28.26
C VAL A 583 16.18 -5.00 28.79
N GLN A 584 15.43 -4.53 29.80
CA GLN A 584 14.33 -5.29 30.38
C GLN A 584 13.19 -5.50 29.36
N ALA A 585 12.84 -4.45 28.60
CA ALA A 585 11.85 -4.53 27.53
C ALA A 585 12.27 -5.54 26.45
N PHE A 586 13.54 -5.53 26.06
CA PHE A 586 14.09 -6.49 25.09
C PHE A 586 13.99 -7.92 25.60
N GLN A 587 14.35 -8.18 26.87
CA GLN A 587 14.23 -9.51 27.47
C GLN A 587 12.80 -10.03 27.51
N LEU A 588 11.83 -9.18 27.90
CA LEU A 588 10.41 -9.56 27.95
C LEU A 588 9.87 -9.89 26.55
N LEU A 589 10.21 -9.07 25.54
CA LEU A 589 9.72 -9.24 24.17
C LEU A 589 10.41 -10.38 23.39
N VAL A 590 11.59 -10.81 23.83
CA VAL A 590 12.32 -11.94 23.23
C VAL A 590 11.98 -13.26 23.93
N ASN A 591 11.78 -13.28 25.26
CA ASN A 591 11.51 -14.51 26.01
C ASN A 591 10.11 -15.09 25.77
N ASP A 592 9.15 -14.30 25.29
CA ASP A 592 7.82 -14.76 24.87
C ASP A 592 7.87 -15.71 23.64
N GLN A 593 9.06 -15.95 23.07
CA GLN A 593 9.29 -16.85 21.95
C GLN A 593 9.53 -18.33 22.33
N VAL A 594 9.59 -18.66 23.63
CA VAL A 594 9.68 -20.05 24.09
C VAL A 594 8.37 -20.45 24.76
N PRO A 595 7.63 -21.47 24.26
CA PRO A 595 6.44 -21.93 24.95
C PRO A 595 6.87 -22.49 26.31
N VAL A 596 6.41 -21.86 27.38
CA VAL A 596 6.58 -22.34 28.75
C VAL A 596 5.89 -23.70 28.84
N LYS A 597 6.68 -24.77 28.73
CA LYS A 597 6.28 -26.07 29.27
C LYS A 597 6.08 -25.88 30.76
N SER A 598 4.89 -26.21 31.20
CA SER A 598 4.39 -26.30 32.56
C SER A 598 5.51 -26.55 33.57
N ALA A 599 5.77 -25.56 34.42
CA ALA A 599 6.59 -25.74 35.60
C ALA A 599 5.82 -26.58 36.62
N SER A 600 5.95 -27.89 36.50
CA SER A 600 5.62 -28.85 37.54
C SER A 600 6.53 -30.06 37.35
N GLU A 601 7.73 -30.01 37.94
CA GLU A 601 8.31 -31.15 38.66
C GLU A 601 9.65 -30.76 39.30
N VAL A 602 9.57 -30.59 40.63
CA VAL A 602 10.50 -31.11 41.65
C VAL A 602 11.98 -30.75 41.54
N ALA A 603 12.36 -29.81 42.41
CA ALA A 603 13.68 -29.73 43.00
C ALA A 603 14.02 -31.02 43.77
N ASN A 604 15.02 -31.76 43.30
CA ASN A 604 15.99 -32.55 44.07
C ASN A 604 16.94 -33.22 43.06
N ASP A 605 18.19 -32.80 42.94
CA ASP A 605 19.26 -33.28 43.82
C ASP A 605 20.62 -32.77 43.34
N GLN A 606 21.52 -32.56 44.29
CA GLN A 606 22.87 -32.07 44.05
C GLN A 606 23.83 -33.18 43.60
N LYS A 607 24.82 -32.77 42.78
CA LYS A 607 26.20 -33.32 42.68
C LYS A 607 26.36 -34.81 42.32
N ASN A 608 26.90 -35.07 41.12
CA ASN A 608 28.21 -35.74 41.07
C ASN A 608 28.99 -35.53 39.75
N THR A 609 30.26 -35.23 39.98
CA THR A 609 31.49 -35.28 39.16
C THR A 609 31.55 -36.15 37.90
N GLY A 610 32.11 -35.56 36.83
CA GLY A 610 33.34 -36.03 36.15
C GLY A 610 33.22 -37.08 35.02
N GLY A 611 33.92 -36.83 33.91
CA GLY A 611 34.41 -37.89 32.99
C GLY A 611 34.28 -37.58 31.50
N ALA A 612 35.43 -37.42 30.84
CA ALA A 612 35.60 -37.25 29.39
C ALA A 612 35.49 -38.58 28.61
N GLY A 613 35.27 -38.51 27.28
CA GLY A 613 35.59 -39.62 26.36
C GLY A 613 34.72 -39.75 25.10
N GLU A 614 35.25 -39.25 23.98
CA GLU A 614 35.30 -39.77 22.59
C GLU A 614 34.21 -40.66 21.95
N GLU A 615 33.84 -40.21 20.73
CA GLU A 615 33.71 -40.93 19.43
C GLU A 615 32.68 -42.05 19.13
N ALA A 616 32.03 -41.82 17.98
CA ALA A 616 31.73 -42.73 16.86
C ALA A 616 30.39 -43.52 16.78
N VAL A 617 29.57 -43.05 15.82
CA VAL A 617 28.90 -43.77 14.70
C VAL A 617 28.36 -45.20 14.94
N LYS A 618 27.04 -45.39 14.81
CA LYS A 618 26.41 -46.24 13.76
C LYS A 618 24.88 -46.26 13.84
N GLU A 619 24.33 -46.44 12.65
CA GLU A 619 22.95 -46.33 12.20
C GLU A 619 22.35 -47.74 11.95
N TYR A 620 21.02 -47.81 11.92
CA TYR A 620 20.13 -48.85 11.36
C TYR A 620 19.59 -50.03 12.21
N ALA A 621 18.29 -49.90 12.50
CA ALA A 621 17.15 -50.75 12.07
C ALA A 621 16.79 -52.06 12.77
N SER A 622 15.52 -52.14 13.19
CA SER A 622 14.55 -53.26 13.00
C SER A 622 13.20 -52.81 13.62
N GLU A 623 12.10 -52.69 12.86
CA GLU A 623 11.06 -53.73 12.64
C GLU A 623 10.70 -54.48 13.94
N GLY A 624 9.49 -54.44 14.50
CA GLY A 624 8.15 -54.46 13.91
C GLY A 624 7.49 -55.77 14.31
N VAL A 625 6.54 -55.78 15.26
CA VAL A 625 5.63 -56.93 15.48
C VAL A 625 4.22 -56.43 15.81
N VAL A 626 3.33 -56.76 14.88
CA VAL A 626 1.88 -56.70 14.95
C VAL A 626 1.37 -57.99 15.59
N VAL A 627 0.39 -57.92 16.48
CA VAL A 627 -0.50 -59.04 16.79
C VAL A 627 -1.95 -58.56 16.63
N ARG A 628 -2.67 -59.17 15.69
CA ARG A 628 -4.12 -59.08 15.53
C ARG A 628 -4.74 -60.40 15.98
N SER A 629 -5.90 -60.32 16.63
CA SER A 629 -6.86 -61.43 16.71
C SER A 629 -8.29 -60.90 16.57
N GLU A 630 -9.00 -61.46 15.58
CA GLU A 630 -10.45 -61.41 15.32
C GLU A 630 -11.22 -62.14 16.45
N GLY A 631 -12.51 -61.98 16.75
CA GLY A 631 -13.61 -61.19 16.19
C GLY A 631 -14.93 -61.49 16.95
N THR A 632 -15.99 -60.78 16.54
CA THR A 632 -17.45 -61.05 16.62
C THR A 632 -18.30 -60.78 17.90
N SER A 633 -19.11 -59.69 17.77
CA SER A 633 -20.59 -59.59 17.94
C SER A 633 -21.19 -59.26 19.34
N GLN A 634 -21.64 -58.00 19.55
CA GLN A 634 -23.05 -57.48 19.56
C GLN A 634 -23.77 -57.65 20.94
N VAL A 635 -24.45 -56.70 21.63
CA VAL A 635 -25.26 -55.50 21.31
C VAL A 635 -25.39 -54.57 22.56
N ASP A 636 -25.43 -53.25 22.32
CA ASP A 636 -26.00 -52.06 23.02
C ASP A 636 -26.07 -51.86 24.55
N GLU A 637 -25.56 -50.71 25.04
CA GLU A 637 -26.38 -49.58 25.51
C GLU A 637 -25.56 -48.27 25.74
N VAL A 638 -25.91 -47.25 24.94
CA VAL A 638 -26.03 -45.79 25.20
C VAL A 638 -24.94 -45.04 25.99
N ALA A 639 -24.15 -44.24 25.28
CA ALA A 639 -23.55 -43.01 25.82
C ALA A 639 -23.49 -41.91 24.74
N GLY A 640 -23.82 -40.68 25.13
CA GLY A 640 -24.15 -39.55 24.27
C GLY A 640 -23.12 -39.22 23.19
N VAL A 641 -23.65 -38.96 21.99
CA VAL A 641 -22.88 -38.47 20.84
C VAL A 641 -22.48 -37.02 21.10
N VAL A 642 -21.20 -36.82 21.43
CA VAL A 642 -20.50 -35.56 21.14
C VAL A 642 -20.31 -35.53 19.62
N SER A 643 -20.97 -34.62 18.92
CA SER A 643 -20.83 -34.47 17.48
C SER A 643 -19.39 -34.13 17.12
N ALA A 644 -18.70 -35.03 16.42
CA ALA A 644 -17.39 -34.76 15.84
C ALA A 644 -17.48 -33.57 14.86
N GLN A 645 -16.62 -32.57 15.04
CA GLN A 645 -16.48 -31.45 14.10
C GLN A 645 -16.10 -31.99 12.71
N GLN A 646 -17.00 -31.89 11.73
CA GLN A 646 -16.77 -32.41 10.38
C GLN A 646 -15.87 -31.45 9.58
N SER A 647 -14.63 -31.86 9.28
CA SER A 647 -13.71 -31.11 8.41
C SER A 647 -13.81 -31.55 6.95
N LEU A 648 -13.70 -30.60 6.03
CA LEU A 648 -13.65 -30.81 4.58
C LEU A 648 -12.26 -31.34 4.20
N GLU A 649 -12.18 -32.65 3.93
CA GLU A 649 -10.97 -33.35 3.50
C GLU A 649 -11.10 -33.85 2.07
N LEU A 650 -10.33 -33.26 1.15
CA LEU A 650 -10.42 -33.54 -0.29
C LEU A 650 -9.23 -34.38 -0.74
N LEU A 651 -9.43 -35.68 -0.91
CA LEU A 651 -8.36 -36.58 -1.35
C LEU A 651 -7.89 -36.22 -2.78
N LEU A 652 -6.63 -35.82 -2.91
CA LEU A 652 -6.03 -35.45 -4.20
C LEU A 652 -5.36 -36.63 -4.90
N GLY A 653 -4.69 -37.51 -4.14
CA GLY A 653 -3.94 -38.62 -4.68
C GLY A 653 -2.88 -39.13 -3.72
N GLN A 654 -1.73 -39.55 -4.23
CA GLN A 654 -0.64 -40.12 -3.43
C GLN A 654 0.68 -39.39 -3.64
N GLU A 655 1.46 -39.25 -2.59
CA GLU A 655 2.84 -38.78 -2.68
C GLU A 655 3.72 -39.85 -3.36
N LEU A 656 4.51 -39.46 -4.36
CA LEU A 656 5.24 -40.42 -5.21
C LEU A 656 6.30 -41.21 -4.45
N ASN A 657 6.95 -40.57 -3.47
CA ASN A 657 8.06 -41.16 -2.71
C ASN A 657 7.56 -42.08 -1.58
N THR A 658 6.53 -41.67 -0.84
CA THR A 658 6.06 -42.37 0.36
C THR A 658 4.85 -43.26 0.10
N LYS A 659 4.14 -43.06 -1.03
CA LYS A 659 2.83 -43.65 -1.35
C LYS A 659 1.71 -43.28 -0.36
N ASN A 660 1.97 -42.31 0.53
CA ASN A 660 0.95 -41.81 1.45
C ASN A 660 -0.12 -41.04 0.69
N SER A 661 -1.37 -41.20 1.10
CA SER A 661 -2.48 -40.39 0.61
C SER A 661 -2.27 -38.92 0.96
N VAL A 662 -2.50 -38.04 -0.01
CA VAL A 662 -2.45 -36.59 0.16
C VAL A 662 -3.84 -36.04 -0.08
N ALA A 663 -4.33 -35.29 0.90
CA ALA A 663 -5.59 -34.55 0.82
C ALA A 663 -5.32 -33.05 0.92
N TRP A 664 -6.18 -32.25 0.29
CA TRP A 664 -6.29 -30.82 0.55
C TRP A 664 -7.36 -30.58 1.62
N LEU A 665 -6.98 -29.84 2.66
CA LEU A 665 -7.85 -29.50 3.78
C LEU A 665 -8.04 -27.97 3.83
N PRO A 666 -8.96 -27.39 3.05
CA PRO A 666 -9.16 -25.94 2.99
C PRO A 666 -9.51 -25.34 4.37
N GLY A 667 -10.20 -26.09 5.24
CA GLY A 667 -10.47 -25.71 6.63
C GLY A 667 -9.24 -25.53 7.52
N ARG A 668 -8.09 -26.11 7.13
CA ARG A 668 -6.81 -25.94 7.85
C ARG A 668 -5.91 -24.88 7.23
N GLN A 669 -6.34 -24.24 6.14
CA GLN A 669 -5.60 -23.15 5.49
C GLN A 669 -6.11 -21.78 5.93
N SER A 670 -5.36 -20.72 5.63
CA SER A 670 -5.77 -19.33 5.90
C SER A 670 -6.96 -18.86 5.05
N ASN A 671 -7.25 -19.56 3.94
CA ASN A 671 -8.42 -19.40 3.09
C ASN A 671 -8.60 -20.66 2.22
N GLY A 672 -9.79 -20.81 1.61
CA GLY A 672 -10.09 -21.89 0.68
C GLY A 672 -9.68 -21.58 -0.76
N PHE A 673 -8.53 -20.90 -0.97
CA PHE A 673 -8.06 -20.52 -2.32
C PHE A 673 -6.94 -21.44 -2.79
N LEU A 674 -7.17 -22.10 -3.94
CA LEU A 674 -6.24 -23.02 -4.57
C LEU A 674 -5.98 -22.62 -6.02
N LEU A 675 -4.70 -22.50 -6.39
CA LEU A 675 -4.28 -22.24 -7.77
C LEU A 675 -3.64 -23.49 -8.38
N ILE A 676 -4.10 -23.88 -9.57
CA ILE A 676 -3.60 -25.02 -10.35
C ILE A 676 -2.90 -24.50 -11.60
N LEU A 677 -1.63 -24.84 -11.77
CA LEU A 677 -0.81 -24.46 -12.91
C LEU A 677 -0.36 -25.68 -13.72
N GLY A 678 -0.17 -25.50 -15.03
CA GLY A 678 0.51 -26.47 -15.89
C GLY A 678 0.01 -26.47 -17.32
N ALA A 679 0.70 -27.20 -18.20
CA ALA A 679 0.42 -27.22 -19.63
C ALA A 679 -0.96 -27.78 -20.00
N SER A 680 -1.37 -27.60 -21.25
CA SER A 680 -2.51 -28.36 -21.79
C SER A 680 -2.25 -29.86 -21.68
N GLY A 681 -3.25 -30.61 -21.23
CA GLY A 681 -3.15 -32.06 -21.03
C GLY A 681 -2.32 -32.51 -19.80
N SER A 682 -1.86 -31.61 -18.93
CA SER A 682 -1.09 -31.95 -17.71
C SER A 682 -1.92 -32.60 -16.60
N GLY A 683 -3.25 -32.51 -16.65
CA GLY A 683 -4.17 -33.05 -15.65
C GLY A 683 -4.99 -32.01 -14.86
N LYS A 684 -4.96 -30.73 -15.26
CA LYS A 684 -5.73 -29.64 -14.59
C LYS A 684 -7.21 -29.97 -14.48
N THR A 685 -7.89 -30.22 -15.60
CA THR A 685 -9.32 -30.59 -15.65
C THR A 685 -9.65 -31.76 -14.72
N GLU A 686 -8.79 -32.79 -14.71
CA GLU A 686 -9.01 -33.96 -13.86
C GLU A 686 -8.90 -33.61 -12.37
N THR A 687 -7.96 -32.74 -12.01
CA THR A 687 -7.84 -32.25 -10.64
C THR A 687 -9.07 -31.42 -10.22
N LEU A 688 -9.57 -30.56 -11.11
CA LEU A 688 -10.79 -29.77 -10.84
C LEU A 688 -11.99 -30.69 -10.58
N LYS A 689 -12.13 -31.78 -11.33
CA LYS A 689 -13.18 -32.78 -11.12
C LYS A 689 -13.08 -33.46 -9.76
N VAL A 690 -11.88 -33.94 -9.40
CA VAL A 690 -11.63 -34.59 -8.10
C VAL A 690 -11.97 -33.65 -6.94
N LEU A 691 -11.48 -32.41 -7.00
CA LEU A 691 -11.76 -31.41 -5.97
C LEU A 691 -13.24 -31.04 -5.90
N GLY A 692 -13.86 -30.78 -7.05
CA GLY A 692 -15.26 -30.41 -7.13
C GLY A 692 -16.20 -31.50 -6.60
N LYS A 693 -15.97 -32.76 -7.00
CA LYS A 693 -16.74 -33.91 -6.50
C LYS A 693 -16.62 -34.06 -4.98
N GLY A 694 -15.41 -33.92 -4.43
CA GLY A 694 -15.23 -34.00 -2.98
C GLY A 694 -15.94 -32.87 -2.21
N ILE A 695 -16.01 -31.65 -2.78
CA ILE A 695 -16.74 -30.52 -2.16
C ILE A 695 -18.26 -30.79 -2.20
N VAL A 696 -18.75 -31.29 -3.34
CA VAL A 696 -20.15 -31.70 -3.50
C VAL A 696 -20.52 -32.79 -2.49
N ASP A 697 -19.69 -33.82 -2.34
CA ASP A 697 -19.93 -34.94 -1.42
C ASP A 697 -19.95 -34.49 0.06
N PHE A 698 -19.17 -33.47 0.40
CA PHE A 698 -19.18 -32.87 1.74
C PHE A 698 -20.44 -32.03 2.02
N GLY A 699 -21.07 -31.51 0.95
CA GLY A 699 -22.31 -30.74 1.00
C GLY A 699 -22.13 -29.22 1.01
N VAL A 700 -21.06 -28.70 0.43
CA VAL A 700 -20.91 -27.24 0.19
C VAL A 700 -21.25 -26.95 -1.28
N PRO A 701 -22.07 -25.93 -1.59
CA PRO A 701 -22.40 -25.55 -2.95
C PRO A 701 -21.17 -25.29 -3.82
N VAL A 702 -21.22 -25.73 -5.08
CA VAL A 702 -20.15 -25.54 -6.08
C VAL A 702 -20.70 -24.87 -7.33
N LEU A 703 -20.06 -23.79 -7.77
CA LEU A 703 -20.22 -23.20 -9.09
C LEU A 703 -18.99 -23.54 -9.94
N VAL A 704 -19.21 -24.18 -11.09
CA VAL A 704 -18.17 -24.39 -12.11
C VAL A 704 -18.42 -23.43 -13.27
N LEU A 705 -17.46 -22.55 -13.54
CA LEU A 705 -17.40 -21.76 -14.78
C LEU A 705 -16.49 -22.52 -15.74
N ASP A 706 -17.11 -23.20 -16.73
CA ASP A 706 -16.42 -24.13 -17.62
C ASP A 706 -16.26 -23.50 -19.01
N PHE A 707 -15.10 -22.92 -19.26
CA PHE A 707 -14.78 -22.26 -20.53
C PHE A 707 -14.44 -23.24 -21.66
N HIS A 708 -13.98 -24.46 -21.35
CA HIS A 708 -13.61 -25.48 -22.34
C HIS A 708 -14.68 -26.56 -22.55
N GLY A 709 -15.61 -26.71 -21.61
CA GLY A 709 -16.70 -27.68 -21.67
C GLY A 709 -16.29 -29.09 -21.18
N ASP A 710 -15.18 -29.21 -20.46
CA ASP A 710 -14.61 -30.51 -20.06
C ASP A 710 -14.63 -30.77 -18.53
N VAL A 711 -15.04 -29.80 -17.70
CA VAL A 711 -15.14 -29.92 -16.24
C VAL A 711 -16.55 -30.38 -15.84
N ASN A 712 -16.88 -31.64 -16.15
CA ASN A 712 -18.11 -32.29 -15.69
C ASN A 712 -17.81 -33.44 -14.71
N PHE A 713 -18.58 -33.53 -13.63
CA PHE A 713 -18.49 -34.57 -12.62
C PHE A 713 -19.86 -34.82 -11.95
N PRO A 714 -20.08 -35.99 -11.34
CA PRO A 714 -21.38 -36.35 -10.76
C PRO A 714 -21.83 -35.38 -9.66
N GLY A 715 -23.14 -35.10 -9.61
CA GLY A 715 -23.74 -34.17 -8.66
C GLY A 715 -23.84 -32.72 -9.16
N LEU A 716 -23.34 -32.40 -10.36
CA LEU A 716 -23.52 -31.10 -11.01
C LEU A 716 -24.77 -31.05 -11.89
N ARG A 717 -25.55 -29.97 -11.75
CA ARG A 717 -26.52 -29.54 -12.75
C ARG A 717 -25.80 -28.71 -13.82
N SER A 718 -25.67 -29.26 -15.03
CA SER A 718 -25.07 -28.53 -16.16
C SER A 718 -26.09 -27.64 -16.87
N VAL A 719 -25.76 -26.36 -17.03
CA VAL A 719 -26.51 -25.37 -17.81
C VAL A 719 -25.62 -24.93 -18.97
N LEU A 720 -26.05 -25.24 -20.19
CA LEU A 720 -25.37 -24.79 -21.41
C LEU A 720 -25.76 -23.34 -21.69
N LEU A 721 -24.77 -22.45 -21.77
CA LEU A 721 -24.94 -21.08 -22.24
C LEU A 721 -24.45 -20.99 -23.69
N SER A 722 -25.38 -20.77 -24.62
CA SER A 722 -25.08 -20.60 -26.05
C SER A 722 -26.17 -19.79 -26.72
N SER A 723 -25.97 -19.35 -27.97
CA SER A 723 -27.01 -18.76 -28.80
C SER A 723 -27.99 -19.78 -29.40
N GLY A 724 -27.73 -21.09 -29.28
CA GLY A 724 -28.55 -22.15 -29.87
C GLY A 724 -29.87 -22.39 -29.13
N THR A 725 -30.82 -23.03 -29.82
CA THR A 725 -32.16 -23.34 -29.30
C THR A 725 -32.17 -24.31 -28.11
N SER A 726 -31.10 -25.10 -27.93
CA SER A 726 -30.92 -25.99 -26.78
C SER A 726 -30.56 -25.25 -25.48
N SER A 727 -30.25 -23.95 -25.57
CA SER A 727 -29.98 -23.10 -24.42
C SER A 727 -31.21 -22.23 -24.18
N THR A 728 -31.91 -22.45 -23.07
CA THR A 728 -33.12 -21.69 -22.70
C THR A 728 -32.88 -20.72 -21.55
N THR A 729 -31.76 -20.88 -20.84
CA THR A 729 -31.38 -20.06 -19.68
C THR A 729 -30.27 -19.09 -20.06
N GLY A 730 -30.33 -17.86 -19.55
CA GLY A 730 -29.36 -16.80 -19.76
C GLY A 730 -28.66 -16.33 -18.48
N VAL A 731 -28.03 -15.16 -18.57
CA VAL A 731 -27.49 -14.39 -17.43
C VAL A 731 -28.12 -13.01 -17.51
N ASN A 732 -28.78 -12.55 -16.45
CA ASN A 732 -29.37 -11.23 -16.42
C ASN A 732 -28.55 -10.29 -15.52
N PRO A 733 -27.74 -9.35 -16.08
CA PRO A 733 -27.00 -8.39 -15.27
C PRO A 733 -27.91 -7.37 -14.57
N MET A 734 -29.18 -7.25 -14.97
CA MET A 734 -30.20 -6.38 -14.34
C MET A 734 -31.00 -7.10 -13.24
N GLU A 735 -30.70 -8.34 -12.91
CA GLU A 735 -31.34 -8.99 -11.76
C GLU A 735 -30.76 -8.40 -10.46
N LEU A 736 -31.62 -7.95 -9.55
CA LEU A 736 -31.22 -7.32 -8.28
C LEU A 736 -30.39 -8.27 -7.39
N ASP A 737 -29.49 -7.67 -6.60
CA ASP A 737 -28.61 -8.35 -5.65
C ASP A 737 -29.32 -8.66 -4.31
N SER A 738 -30.28 -7.81 -3.94
CA SER A 738 -31.08 -7.94 -2.73
C SER A 738 -32.49 -7.45 -2.93
N GLN A 739 -33.45 -8.18 -2.35
CA GLN A 739 -34.84 -7.74 -2.21
C GLN A 739 -35.10 -7.05 -0.86
N SER A 740 -34.05 -6.81 -0.04
CA SER A 740 -34.15 -6.18 1.28
C SER A 740 -33.78 -4.68 1.22
N ALA A 741 -34.76 -3.82 1.47
CA ALA A 741 -34.56 -2.36 1.54
C ALA A 741 -33.82 -1.88 2.79
N GLU A 742 -33.68 -2.72 3.81
CA GLU A 742 -32.96 -2.37 5.04
C GLU A 742 -31.43 -2.37 4.85
N GLU A 743 -30.93 -3.09 3.84
CA GLU A 743 -29.48 -3.26 3.60
C GLU A 743 -28.96 -2.40 2.45
N THR A 744 -29.67 -2.33 1.32
CA THR A 744 -29.26 -1.56 0.13
C THR A 744 -30.45 -1.09 -0.70
N GLY A 745 -30.51 0.22 -1.02
CA GLY A 745 -31.58 0.80 -1.84
C GLY A 745 -31.50 0.43 -3.33
N LEU A 746 -32.63 0.43 -4.04
CA LEU A 746 -32.72 0.15 -5.49
C LEU A 746 -31.82 1.08 -6.33
N TYR A 747 -31.65 2.33 -5.91
CA TYR A 747 -30.73 3.27 -6.54
C TYR A 747 -29.27 2.78 -6.53
N ASP A 748 -28.78 2.27 -5.39
CA ASP A 748 -27.41 1.77 -5.26
C ASP A 748 -27.21 0.51 -6.11
N GLN A 749 -28.22 -0.37 -6.17
CA GLN A 749 -28.18 -1.56 -7.00
C GLN A 749 -28.10 -1.21 -8.50
N ARG A 750 -28.95 -0.29 -8.99
CA ARG A 750 -28.92 0.22 -10.38
C ARG A 750 -27.60 0.92 -10.71
N LYS A 751 -27.06 1.71 -9.78
CA LYS A 751 -25.75 2.35 -9.93
C LYS A 751 -24.68 1.32 -10.23
N VAL A 752 -24.69 0.16 -9.56
CA VAL A 752 -23.62 -0.79 -9.85
C VAL A 752 -23.82 -1.58 -11.13
N ILE A 753 -25.06 -1.86 -11.53
CA ILE A 753 -25.31 -2.44 -12.84
C ILE A 753 -24.74 -1.54 -13.92
N ARG A 754 -24.96 -0.22 -13.81
CA ARG A 754 -24.34 0.77 -14.70
C ARG A 754 -22.81 0.74 -14.64
N ASP A 755 -22.21 0.64 -13.45
CA ASP A 755 -20.75 0.58 -13.31
C ASP A 755 -20.17 -0.71 -13.92
N MET A 756 -20.90 -1.83 -13.85
CA MET A 756 -20.55 -3.09 -14.51
C MET A 756 -20.60 -2.95 -16.04
N VAL A 757 -21.66 -2.33 -16.58
CA VAL A 757 -21.78 -2.05 -18.02
C VAL A 757 -20.66 -1.13 -18.49
N ARG A 758 -20.33 -0.08 -17.73
CA ARG A 758 -19.21 0.83 -18.07
C ARG A 758 -17.88 0.08 -18.15
N ASN A 759 -17.64 -0.86 -17.25
CA ASN A 759 -16.42 -1.65 -17.25
C ASN A 759 -16.38 -2.64 -18.44
N ALA A 760 -17.54 -3.18 -18.83
CA ALA A 760 -17.67 -4.02 -20.02
C ALA A 760 -17.57 -3.22 -21.33
N VAL A 761 -17.98 -1.95 -21.33
CA VAL A 761 -18.06 -1.06 -22.50
C VAL A 761 -17.20 0.21 -22.28
N PRO A 762 -15.87 0.15 -22.47
CA PRO A 762 -14.95 1.23 -22.07
C PRO A 762 -15.10 2.54 -22.86
N ALA A 763 -15.87 2.54 -23.96
CA ALA A 763 -15.99 3.64 -24.91
C ALA A 763 -17.13 4.63 -24.62
N LEU A 764 -17.89 4.47 -23.54
CA LEU A 764 -19.03 5.34 -23.23
C LEU A 764 -18.60 6.70 -22.65
N GLY A 765 -18.82 7.79 -23.40
CA GLY A 765 -18.63 9.16 -22.92
C GLY A 765 -19.67 9.57 -21.84
N HIS A 766 -19.43 10.68 -21.13
CA HIS A 766 -20.29 11.12 -20.01
C HIS A 766 -21.77 11.29 -20.38
N ARG A 767 -22.09 11.82 -21.58
CA ARG A 767 -23.48 11.95 -22.06
C ARG A 767 -24.14 10.61 -22.32
N GLN A 768 -23.42 9.66 -22.91
CA GLN A 768 -23.92 8.31 -23.15
C GLN A 768 -24.14 7.57 -21.82
N ASN A 769 -23.24 7.75 -20.84
CA ASN A 769 -23.43 7.22 -19.48
C ASN A 769 -24.68 7.77 -18.78
N ALA A 770 -24.98 9.06 -18.96
CA ALA A 770 -26.22 9.65 -18.44
C ALA A 770 -27.46 9.04 -19.12
N ILE A 771 -27.43 8.91 -20.45
CA ILE A 771 -28.51 8.28 -21.24
C ILE A 771 -28.73 6.82 -20.81
N LEU A 772 -27.65 6.05 -20.65
CA LEU A 772 -27.72 4.66 -20.20
C LEU A 772 -28.31 4.54 -18.80
N ARG A 773 -27.91 5.42 -17.87
CA ARG A 773 -28.49 5.48 -16.51
C ARG A 773 -29.99 5.68 -16.58
N ASP A 774 -30.43 6.67 -17.35
CA ASP A 774 -31.84 7.03 -17.45
C ASP A 774 -32.64 5.91 -18.14
N ALA A 775 -32.07 5.23 -19.13
CA ALA A 775 -32.71 4.10 -19.81
C ALA A 775 -32.84 2.86 -18.90
N ILE A 776 -31.82 2.57 -18.09
CA ILE A 776 -31.88 1.52 -17.06
C ILE A 776 -32.97 1.87 -16.04
N GLU A 777 -33.04 3.12 -15.60
CA GLU A 777 -34.07 3.58 -14.68
C GLU A 777 -35.49 3.41 -15.24
N GLU A 778 -35.73 3.84 -16.49
CA GLU A 778 -37.02 3.67 -17.16
C GLU A 778 -37.36 2.19 -17.37
N ALA A 779 -36.38 1.31 -17.61
CA ALA A 779 -36.60 -0.13 -17.73
C ALA A 779 -37.14 -0.74 -16.43
N TYR A 780 -36.56 -0.39 -15.28
CA TYR A 780 -37.06 -0.85 -13.97
C TYR A 780 -38.44 -0.28 -13.66
N GLN A 781 -38.68 1.01 -13.92
CA GLN A 781 -40.00 1.63 -13.71
C GLN A 781 -41.07 0.95 -14.58
N THR A 782 -40.77 0.66 -15.84
CA THR A 782 -41.66 -0.06 -16.76
C THR A 782 -41.93 -1.50 -16.30
N ALA A 783 -40.93 -2.15 -15.69
CA ALA A 783 -41.07 -3.46 -15.06
C ALA A 783 -41.81 -3.42 -13.70
N GLY A 784 -42.30 -2.25 -13.29
CA GLY A 784 -43.12 -2.07 -12.09
C GLY A 784 -42.32 -1.92 -10.79
N PHE A 785 -41.04 -1.57 -10.86
CA PHE A 785 -40.23 -1.29 -9.67
C PHE A 785 -40.41 0.17 -9.22
N ASP A 786 -40.59 0.37 -7.92
CA ASP A 786 -40.64 1.68 -7.26
C ASP A 786 -39.52 1.76 -6.20
N ASP A 787 -38.72 2.82 -6.26
CA ASP A 787 -37.66 3.10 -5.28
C ASP A 787 -38.21 3.26 -3.85
N GLY A 788 -39.43 3.77 -3.70
CA GLY A 788 -40.09 4.02 -2.42
C GLY A 788 -40.85 2.82 -1.85
N ASP A 789 -41.08 1.77 -2.64
CA ASP A 789 -41.82 0.58 -2.21
C ASP A 789 -41.00 -0.71 -2.39
N PRO A 790 -40.34 -1.20 -1.32
CA PRO A 790 -39.55 -2.43 -1.34
C PRO A 790 -40.31 -3.69 -1.76
N LEU A 791 -41.65 -3.71 -1.64
CA LEU A 791 -42.44 -4.88 -2.07
C LEU A 791 -42.36 -5.08 -3.58
N THR A 792 -42.20 -3.98 -4.33
CA THR A 792 -42.06 -4.02 -5.79
C THR A 792 -40.72 -4.61 -6.24
N TRP A 793 -39.71 -4.71 -5.37
CA TRP A 793 -38.39 -5.23 -5.74
C TRP A 793 -38.35 -6.75 -5.94
N ARG A 794 -39.48 -7.41 -5.67
CA ARG A 794 -39.71 -8.83 -5.95
C ARG A 794 -40.29 -9.08 -7.34
N ASN A 795 -40.58 -8.02 -8.10
CA ASN A 795 -41.04 -8.14 -9.47
C ASN A 795 -39.96 -8.78 -10.35
N THR A 796 -40.37 -9.28 -11.51
CA THR A 796 -39.42 -9.83 -12.49
C THR A 796 -38.54 -8.69 -13.03
N PRO A 797 -37.21 -8.75 -12.85
CA PRO A 797 -36.32 -7.69 -13.30
C PRO A 797 -36.33 -7.54 -14.82
N PRO A 798 -36.14 -6.32 -15.35
CA PRO A 798 -35.99 -6.10 -16.79
C PRO A 798 -34.72 -6.78 -17.33
N THR A 799 -34.57 -6.78 -18.64
CA THR A 799 -33.36 -7.26 -19.34
C THR A 799 -32.74 -6.16 -20.20
N PHE A 800 -31.55 -6.37 -20.76
CA PHE A 800 -30.97 -5.40 -21.70
C PHE A 800 -31.79 -5.24 -22.98
N ALA A 801 -32.64 -6.22 -23.34
CA ALA A 801 -33.60 -6.04 -24.42
C ALA A 801 -34.61 -4.91 -24.14
N ASP A 802 -34.98 -4.69 -22.87
CA ASP A 802 -35.83 -3.56 -22.48
C ASP A 802 -35.09 -2.23 -22.60
N VAL A 803 -33.82 -2.20 -22.21
CA VAL A 803 -32.95 -1.02 -22.36
C VAL A 803 -32.76 -0.67 -23.83
N GLU A 804 -32.48 -1.65 -24.69
CA GLU A 804 -32.36 -1.47 -26.14
C GLU A 804 -33.65 -0.93 -26.77
N ARG A 805 -34.81 -1.45 -26.35
CA ARG A 805 -36.12 -0.96 -26.81
C ARG A 805 -36.37 0.49 -26.40
N ILE A 806 -36.01 0.86 -25.16
CA ILE A 806 -36.13 2.24 -24.66
C ILE A 806 -35.21 3.18 -25.44
N LEU A 807 -33.93 2.81 -25.61
CA LEU A 807 -32.96 3.61 -26.37
C LEU A 807 -33.38 3.77 -27.84
N SER A 808 -33.94 2.72 -28.45
CA SER A 808 -34.46 2.78 -29.82
C SER A 808 -35.68 3.70 -29.93
N ALA A 809 -36.61 3.65 -28.97
CA ALA A 809 -37.73 4.58 -28.94
C ALA A 809 -37.27 6.03 -28.74
N TRP A 810 -36.26 6.25 -27.89
CA TRP A 810 -35.71 7.59 -27.65
C TRP A 810 -34.92 8.15 -28.85
N SER A 811 -34.32 7.31 -29.70
CA SER A 811 -33.62 7.78 -30.89
C SER A 811 -34.60 8.28 -31.95
N GLU A 812 -35.80 7.69 -32.02
CA GLU A 812 -36.89 8.08 -32.92
C GLU A 812 -37.71 9.28 -32.42
N ASP A 813 -37.65 9.60 -31.11
CA ASP A 813 -38.39 10.72 -30.51
C ASP A 813 -37.86 12.10 -30.96
N ASP A 814 -38.71 12.87 -31.63
CA ASP A 814 -38.39 14.22 -32.09
C ASP A 814 -38.13 15.21 -30.95
N ALA A 815 -38.67 14.99 -29.75
CA ALA A 815 -38.36 15.81 -28.58
C ALA A 815 -36.90 15.65 -28.12
N ARG A 816 -36.27 14.51 -28.44
CA ARG A 816 -34.88 14.17 -28.08
C ARG A 816 -33.90 14.37 -29.23
N LYS A 817 -34.31 15.06 -30.30
CA LYS A 817 -33.49 15.29 -31.50
C LYS A 817 -32.10 15.87 -31.23
N SER A 818 -31.94 16.73 -30.22
CA SER A 818 -30.63 17.29 -29.82
C SER A 818 -29.68 16.27 -29.18
N GLN A 819 -30.20 15.15 -28.66
CA GLN A 819 -29.45 14.07 -28.01
C GLN A 819 -29.35 12.82 -28.89
N ARG A 820 -30.01 12.79 -30.06
CA ARG A 820 -30.13 11.62 -30.94
C ARG A 820 -28.80 10.91 -31.22
N SER A 821 -27.74 11.65 -31.57
CA SER A 821 -26.42 11.06 -31.82
C SER A 821 -25.80 10.41 -30.58
N ALA A 822 -26.03 10.95 -29.38
CA ALA A 822 -25.56 10.34 -28.15
C ALA A 822 -26.39 9.10 -27.76
N ILE A 823 -27.69 9.11 -28.06
CA ILE A 823 -28.58 7.95 -27.87
C ILE A 823 -28.20 6.82 -28.82
N GLU A 824 -28.01 7.12 -30.10
CA GLU A 824 -27.54 6.16 -31.12
C GLU A 824 -26.17 5.58 -30.76
N GLY A 825 -25.24 6.40 -30.29
CA GLY A 825 -23.93 5.93 -29.83
C GLY A 825 -24.02 5.05 -28.57
N CYS A 826 -24.92 5.38 -27.63
CA CYS A 826 -25.19 4.53 -26.46
C CYS A 826 -25.84 3.19 -26.87
N LEU A 827 -26.81 3.23 -27.79
CA LEU A 827 -27.49 2.04 -28.31
C LEU A 827 -26.50 1.11 -29.00
N ALA A 828 -25.64 1.63 -29.88
CA ALA A 828 -24.63 0.83 -30.57
C ALA A 828 -23.68 0.13 -29.59
N ALA A 829 -23.26 0.83 -28.54
CA ALA A 829 -22.35 0.29 -27.54
C ALA A 829 -23.01 -0.76 -26.62
N VAL A 830 -24.32 -0.63 -26.34
CA VAL A 830 -25.10 -1.67 -25.64
C VAL A 830 -25.28 -2.89 -26.55
N GLN A 831 -25.61 -2.69 -27.83
CA GLN A 831 -25.81 -3.77 -28.80
C GLN A 831 -24.55 -4.59 -29.04
N GLU A 832 -23.37 -3.95 -29.09
CA GLU A 832 -22.08 -4.63 -29.29
C GLU A 832 -21.86 -5.79 -28.29
N ILE A 833 -22.33 -5.63 -27.05
CA ILE A 833 -22.08 -6.58 -25.96
C ILE A 833 -23.32 -7.37 -25.55
N PHE A 834 -24.49 -6.72 -25.47
CA PHE A 834 -25.71 -7.29 -24.90
C PHE A 834 -26.74 -7.80 -25.94
N GLU A 835 -26.44 -7.69 -27.25
CA GLU A 835 -27.27 -8.31 -28.31
C GLU A 835 -27.25 -9.84 -28.22
N HIS A 836 -26.20 -10.43 -27.61
CA HIS A 836 -26.09 -11.87 -27.52
C HIS A 836 -27.29 -12.48 -26.74
N PRO A 837 -27.97 -13.52 -27.27
CA PRO A 837 -29.25 -14.01 -26.72
C PRO A 837 -29.24 -14.38 -25.23
N ILE A 838 -28.09 -14.74 -24.66
CA ILE A 838 -27.97 -15.09 -23.23
C ILE A 838 -28.31 -13.93 -22.30
N PHE A 839 -28.14 -12.66 -22.73
CA PHE A 839 -28.46 -11.50 -21.91
C PHE A 839 -29.91 -11.01 -22.08
N GLN A 840 -30.63 -11.59 -23.03
CA GLN A 840 -32.00 -11.24 -23.39
C GLN A 840 -33.02 -12.31 -22.96
N ARG A 841 -32.57 -13.46 -22.46
CA ARG A 841 -33.46 -14.53 -22.01
C ARG A 841 -34.20 -14.13 -20.74
N GLN A 842 -35.50 -14.45 -20.71
CA GLN A 842 -36.33 -14.24 -19.53
C GLN A 842 -35.93 -15.17 -18.39
N GLU A 843 -35.69 -16.45 -18.70
CA GLU A 843 -35.08 -17.38 -17.75
C GLU A 843 -33.59 -17.13 -17.64
N HIS A 844 -33.09 -16.96 -16.42
CA HIS A 844 -31.68 -16.73 -16.13
C HIS A 844 -31.25 -17.53 -14.91
N VAL A 845 -29.94 -17.80 -14.81
CA VAL A 845 -29.38 -18.47 -13.63
C VAL A 845 -29.40 -17.50 -12.45
N SER A 846 -30.20 -17.81 -11.43
CA SER A 846 -30.32 -16.98 -10.23
C SER A 846 -29.14 -17.21 -9.27
N THR A 847 -28.77 -16.17 -8.51
CA THR A 847 -27.74 -16.31 -7.47
C THR A 847 -28.18 -17.19 -6.31
N ASP A 848 -29.47 -17.25 -6.01
CA ASP A 848 -30.00 -18.10 -4.95
C ASP A 848 -29.89 -19.59 -5.33
N GLU A 849 -30.12 -19.94 -6.60
CA GLU A 849 -29.86 -21.28 -7.10
C GLU A 849 -28.38 -21.65 -6.98
N ILE A 850 -27.47 -20.74 -7.38
CA ILE A 850 -26.02 -20.96 -7.28
C ILE A 850 -25.57 -21.16 -5.82
N LEU A 851 -26.15 -20.42 -4.87
CA LEU A 851 -25.79 -20.51 -3.45
C LEU A 851 -26.45 -21.69 -2.72
N SER A 852 -27.37 -22.42 -3.35
CA SER A 852 -28.10 -23.54 -2.74
C SER A 852 -27.89 -24.88 -3.45
N THR A 853 -27.32 -24.88 -4.66
CA THR A 853 -27.15 -26.08 -5.49
C THR A 853 -25.76 -26.15 -6.12
N ASN A 854 -25.45 -27.28 -6.77
CA ASN A 854 -24.18 -27.49 -7.46
C ASN A 854 -24.39 -27.27 -8.97
N VAL A 855 -23.86 -26.16 -9.50
CA VAL A 855 -24.14 -25.69 -10.85
C VAL A 855 -22.86 -25.69 -11.68
N ARG A 856 -22.95 -26.18 -12.92
CA ARG A 856 -21.92 -25.99 -13.94
C ARG A 856 -22.49 -25.13 -15.06
N LEU A 857 -21.83 -24.03 -15.35
CA LEU A 857 -22.11 -23.18 -16.50
C LEU A 857 -21.13 -23.52 -17.61
N ASP A 858 -21.62 -24.19 -18.65
CA ASP A 858 -20.84 -24.49 -19.86
C ASP A 858 -20.85 -23.25 -20.76
N LEU A 859 -19.71 -22.56 -20.79
CA LEU A 859 -19.46 -21.34 -21.54
C LEU A 859 -18.74 -21.63 -22.87
N SER A 860 -18.42 -22.90 -23.17
CA SER A 860 -17.56 -23.31 -24.29
C SER A 860 -18.11 -22.98 -25.68
N LYS A 861 -19.41 -22.67 -25.77
CA LYS A 861 -20.11 -22.33 -27.02
C LYS A 861 -20.33 -20.83 -27.21
N LEU A 862 -19.89 -19.99 -26.28
CA LEU A 862 -19.97 -18.54 -26.40
C LEU A 862 -18.72 -17.96 -27.08
N PRO A 863 -18.79 -16.77 -27.69
CA PRO A 863 -17.61 -15.98 -28.06
C PRO A 863 -16.79 -15.54 -26.82
N ASP A 864 -15.48 -15.34 -26.95
CA ASP A 864 -14.57 -15.06 -25.82
C ASP A 864 -14.98 -13.82 -24.99
N GLU A 865 -15.41 -12.74 -25.65
CA GLU A 865 -15.89 -11.53 -24.99
C GLU A 865 -17.16 -11.78 -24.17
N VAL A 866 -18.12 -12.49 -24.76
CA VAL A 866 -19.38 -12.87 -24.09
C VAL A 866 -19.11 -13.82 -22.91
N ARG A 867 -18.13 -14.74 -23.03
CA ARG A 867 -17.69 -15.61 -21.92
C ARG A 867 -17.18 -14.79 -20.75
N TYR A 868 -16.30 -13.83 -21.03
CA TYR A 868 -15.72 -12.95 -20.02
C TYR A 868 -16.82 -12.18 -19.27
N ILE A 869 -17.70 -11.51 -20.01
CA ILE A 869 -18.75 -10.65 -19.45
C ILE A 869 -19.75 -11.48 -18.65
N ALA A 870 -20.17 -12.65 -19.14
CA ALA A 870 -21.06 -13.54 -18.42
C ALA A 870 -20.44 -14.02 -17.10
N ALA A 871 -19.18 -14.46 -17.13
CA ALA A 871 -18.47 -14.92 -15.94
C ALA A 871 -18.23 -13.79 -14.93
N GLU A 872 -17.77 -12.62 -15.38
CA GLU A 872 -17.52 -11.47 -14.53
C GLU A 872 -18.81 -10.95 -13.88
N THR A 873 -19.90 -10.85 -14.65
CA THR A 873 -21.23 -10.44 -14.16
C THR A 873 -21.66 -11.33 -13.00
N LEU A 874 -21.61 -12.65 -13.19
CA LEU A 874 -22.00 -13.62 -12.16
C LEU A 874 -21.10 -13.54 -10.92
N LEU A 875 -19.78 -13.47 -11.10
CA LEU A 875 -18.83 -13.39 -9.98
C LEU A 875 -19.04 -12.12 -9.15
N ARG A 876 -19.23 -10.97 -9.81
CA ARG A 876 -19.53 -9.69 -9.13
C ARG A 876 -20.82 -9.83 -8.33
N LYS A 877 -21.87 -10.38 -8.96
CA LYS A 877 -23.18 -10.59 -8.35
C LYS A 877 -23.12 -11.49 -7.12
N ILE A 878 -22.53 -12.68 -7.27
CA ILE A 878 -22.34 -13.65 -6.17
C ILE A 878 -21.61 -13.00 -5.00
N PHE A 879 -20.52 -12.27 -5.27
CA PHE A 879 -19.76 -11.64 -4.21
C PHE A 879 -20.57 -10.60 -3.44
N ARG A 880 -21.44 -9.84 -4.10
CA ARG A 880 -22.35 -8.89 -3.44
C ARG A 880 -23.36 -9.59 -2.56
N VAL A 881 -24.01 -10.63 -3.07
CA VAL A 881 -24.96 -11.43 -2.29
C VAL A 881 -24.28 -12.01 -1.05
N LEU A 882 -23.03 -12.50 -1.17
CA LEU A 882 -22.25 -12.98 -0.03
C LEU A 882 -21.90 -11.87 0.96
N ARG A 883 -21.63 -10.64 0.49
CA ARG A 883 -21.40 -9.46 1.35
C ARG A 883 -22.65 -9.06 2.13
N LEU A 884 -23.81 -9.11 1.49
CA LEU A 884 -25.11 -8.80 2.09
C LEU A 884 -25.45 -9.82 3.19
N LYS A 885 -25.16 -11.10 2.97
CA LYS A 885 -25.27 -12.15 4.00
C LYS A 885 -24.30 -11.98 5.20
N GLY A 886 -23.49 -10.92 5.22
CA GLY A 886 -22.53 -10.61 6.29
C GLY A 886 -21.34 -11.58 6.35
N PRO A 887 -20.34 -11.29 7.19
CA PRO A 887 -19.17 -12.15 7.34
C PRO A 887 -19.53 -13.52 7.95
N ILE A 888 -18.72 -14.53 7.63
CA ILE A 888 -18.81 -15.85 8.31
C ILE A 888 -18.40 -15.73 9.79
N PRO A 889 -18.83 -16.65 10.67
CA PRO A 889 -18.42 -16.64 12.07
C PRO A 889 -16.90 -16.68 12.24
N VAL A 890 -16.37 -15.95 13.21
CA VAL A 890 -14.92 -15.91 13.53
C VAL A 890 -14.41 -17.28 13.95
N GLN A 891 -15.24 -18.08 14.62
CA GLN A 891 -14.97 -19.45 15.03
C GLN A 891 -16.08 -20.37 14.48
N PRO A 892 -15.95 -20.88 13.25
CA PRO A 892 -16.94 -21.80 12.69
C PRO A 892 -16.86 -23.15 13.41
N ALA A 893 -18.02 -23.75 13.70
CA ALA A 893 -18.10 -25.06 14.34
C ALA A 893 -17.59 -26.20 13.44
N ASP A 894 -17.77 -26.05 12.13
CA ASP A 894 -17.33 -26.98 11.08
C ASP A 894 -17.04 -26.22 9.76
N ASP A 895 -16.56 -26.93 8.75
CA ASP A 895 -16.23 -26.31 7.46
C ASP A 895 -17.47 -25.86 6.65
N ARG A 896 -18.69 -26.30 7.01
CA ARG A 896 -19.93 -25.82 6.38
C ARG A 896 -20.30 -24.41 6.83
N GLN A 897 -19.92 -24.03 8.05
CA GLN A 897 -20.04 -22.64 8.50
C GLN A 897 -18.94 -21.74 7.92
N ARG A 898 -17.79 -22.33 7.54
CA ARG A 898 -16.66 -21.61 6.96
C ARG A 898 -16.83 -21.31 5.47
N PHE A 899 -17.41 -22.24 4.71
CA PHE A 899 -17.55 -22.11 3.26
C PHE A 899 -19.03 -22.10 2.86
N ARG A 900 -19.48 -21.00 2.25
CA ARG A 900 -20.83 -20.84 1.70
C ARG A 900 -20.93 -21.27 0.24
N LEU A 901 -19.84 -21.14 -0.52
CA LEU A 901 -19.76 -21.48 -1.94
C LEU A 901 -18.30 -21.71 -2.33
N PHE A 902 -18.04 -22.72 -3.16
CA PHE A 902 -16.79 -22.82 -3.92
C PHE A 902 -17.03 -22.46 -5.39
N VAL A 903 -16.16 -21.64 -5.95
CA VAL A 903 -16.14 -21.34 -7.38
C VAL A 903 -14.93 -22.00 -8.02
N ILE A 904 -15.17 -22.76 -9.08
CA ILE A 904 -14.16 -23.48 -9.87
C ILE A 904 -14.09 -22.85 -11.26
N ILE A 905 -12.89 -22.50 -11.71
CA ILE A 905 -12.65 -21.89 -13.02
C ILE A 905 -11.54 -22.67 -13.74
N ASP A 906 -11.84 -23.22 -14.92
CA ASP A 906 -10.94 -24.08 -15.69
C ASP A 906 -9.83 -23.32 -16.45
N GLU A 907 -10.11 -22.10 -16.88
CA GLU A 907 -9.15 -21.20 -17.51
C GLU A 907 -9.31 -19.76 -17.03
N ALA A 908 -8.61 -19.46 -15.93
CA ALA A 908 -8.66 -18.13 -15.32
C ALA A 908 -8.00 -17.04 -16.18
N LYS A 909 -7.24 -17.39 -17.22
CA LYS A 909 -6.67 -16.42 -18.17
C LYS A 909 -7.75 -15.53 -18.77
N ILE A 910 -8.92 -16.09 -19.10
CA ILE A 910 -10.02 -15.34 -19.74
C ILE A 910 -10.45 -14.16 -18.86
N LEU A 911 -10.50 -14.36 -17.54
CA LEU A 911 -10.83 -13.31 -16.57
C LEU A 911 -9.66 -12.35 -16.27
N ALA A 912 -8.45 -12.67 -16.71
CA ALA A 912 -7.25 -11.88 -16.51
C ALA A 912 -6.79 -11.08 -17.75
N THR A 913 -7.34 -11.34 -18.93
CA THR A 913 -6.93 -10.68 -20.18
C THR A 913 -7.85 -9.56 -20.65
N GLY A 914 -8.95 -9.28 -19.94
CA GLY A 914 -9.85 -8.16 -20.27
C GLY A 914 -9.23 -6.81 -19.91
N GLY A 915 -8.43 -6.22 -20.83
CA GLY A 915 -8.01 -4.81 -20.85
C GLY A 915 -7.22 -4.25 -19.64
N GLY A 916 -6.11 -3.55 -19.88
CA GLY A 916 -5.42 -2.76 -18.83
C GLY A 916 -4.45 -3.55 -17.93
N ASP A 917 -4.14 -2.98 -16.76
CA ASP A 917 -3.13 -3.45 -15.80
C ASP A 917 -3.59 -4.71 -15.03
N PRO A 918 -2.86 -5.84 -15.08
CA PRO A 918 -3.11 -7.05 -14.28
C PRO A 918 -3.18 -6.84 -12.78
N ASP A 919 -2.52 -5.81 -12.26
CA ASP A 919 -2.49 -5.47 -10.84
C ASP A 919 -3.54 -4.42 -10.45
N ALA A 920 -4.43 -4.02 -11.38
CA ALA A 920 -5.53 -3.12 -11.05
C ALA A 920 -6.46 -3.74 -9.99
N ALA A 921 -6.70 -3.00 -8.91
CA ALA A 921 -7.43 -3.48 -7.74
C ALA A 921 -8.94 -3.74 -8.01
N ASP A 922 -9.49 -3.15 -9.06
CA ASP A 922 -10.89 -3.29 -9.48
C ASP A 922 -11.16 -4.53 -10.35
N ARG A 923 -10.11 -5.25 -10.76
CA ARG A 923 -10.23 -6.54 -11.44
C ARG A 923 -10.89 -7.56 -10.52
N ILE A 924 -11.82 -8.32 -11.11
CA ILE A 924 -12.68 -9.24 -10.34
C ILE A 924 -11.88 -10.27 -9.54
N LEU A 925 -10.83 -10.88 -10.11
CA LEU A 925 -10.03 -11.87 -9.40
C LEU A 925 -9.24 -11.27 -8.23
N ASN A 926 -8.64 -10.08 -8.40
CA ASN A 926 -7.91 -9.37 -7.34
C ASN A 926 -8.87 -9.03 -6.18
N LEU A 927 -10.02 -8.44 -6.50
CA LEU A 927 -11.08 -8.12 -5.53
C LEU A 927 -11.54 -9.35 -4.73
N LEU A 928 -11.79 -10.48 -5.40
CA LEU A 928 -12.23 -11.72 -4.74
C LEU A 928 -11.15 -12.31 -3.84
N PHE A 929 -9.90 -12.37 -4.30
CA PHE A 929 -8.80 -12.94 -3.52
C PHE A 929 -8.42 -12.09 -2.31
N THR A 930 -8.63 -10.78 -2.38
CA THR A 930 -8.37 -9.86 -1.28
C THR A 930 -9.51 -9.82 -0.26
N GLU A 931 -10.77 -9.85 -0.70
CA GLU A 931 -11.91 -9.61 0.18
C GLU A 931 -12.86 -10.79 0.42
N ALA A 932 -13.00 -11.74 -0.50
CA ALA A 932 -14.13 -12.67 -0.47
C ALA A 932 -14.04 -13.77 0.60
N ARG A 933 -12.83 -14.04 1.12
CA ARG A 933 -12.61 -15.06 2.17
C ARG A 933 -13.46 -14.81 3.42
N LYS A 934 -13.67 -13.54 3.81
CA LYS A 934 -14.41 -13.17 5.03
C LYS A 934 -15.91 -13.41 4.91
N PHE A 935 -16.40 -13.68 3.69
CA PHE A 935 -17.80 -13.96 3.39
C PHE A 935 -18.03 -15.43 2.98
N GLY A 936 -17.04 -16.29 3.18
CA GLY A 936 -17.16 -17.74 2.98
C GLY A 936 -17.03 -18.20 1.53
N LEU A 937 -16.43 -17.40 0.65
CA LEU A 937 -16.11 -17.83 -0.72
C LEU A 937 -14.81 -18.65 -0.73
N GLY A 938 -14.85 -19.85 -1.31
CA GLY A 938 -13.70 -20.62 -1.74
C GLY A 938 -13.48 -20.52 -3.25
N MET A 939 -12.22 -20.57 -3.71
CA MET A 939 -11.86 -20.37 -5.12
C MET A 939 -10.85 -21.42 -5.55
N ILE A 940 -11.12 -22.09 -6.68
CA ILE A 940 -10.20 -23.02 -7.32
C ILE A 940 -9.99 -22.56 -8.76
N LEU A 941 -8.81 -22.03 -9.06
CA LEU A 941 -8.50 -21.48 -10.38
C LEU A 941 -7.45 -22.35 -11.07
N ALA A 942 -7.73 -22.77 -12.30
CA ALA A 942 -6.75 -23.39 -13.18
C ALA A 942 -6.30 -22.41 -14.26
N SER A 943 -5.00 -22.40 -14.54
CA SER A 943 -4.44 -21.75 -15.71
C SER A 943 -3.11 -22.38 -16.13
N GLN A 944 -2.59 -21.98 -17.28
CA GLN A 944 -1.31 -22.50 -17.80
C GLN A 944 -0.12 -21.82 -17.11
N MET A 945 -0.15 -20.48 -17.05
CA MET A 945 0.96 -19.68 -16.53
C MET A 945 0.54 -18.90 -15.29
N SER A 946 1.46 -18.79 -14.34
CA SER A 946 1.27 -17.95 -13.15
C SER A 946 1.03 -16.48 -13.50
N ASP A 947 1.62 -15.96 -14.59
CA ASP A 947 1.49 -14.56 -15.03
C ASP A 947 0.07 -14.16 -15.47
N HIS A 948 -0.83 -15.12 -15.65
CA HIS A 948 -2.25 -14.80 -15.81
C HIS A 948 -2.90 -14.33 -14.50
N PHE A 949 -2.18 -14.36 -13.38
CA PHE A 949 -2.67 -13.87 -12.09
C PHE A 949 -1.92 -12.59 -11.68
N GLY A 950 -2.68 -11.59 -11.22
CA GLY A 950 -2.12 -10.40 -10.58
C GLY A 950 -1.36 -10.75 -9.30
N SER A 951 -0.51 -9.84 -8.86
CA SER A 951 0.30 -9.99 -7.65
C SER A 951 -0.55 -10.26 -6.40
N GLU A 952 -1.72 -9.62 -6.28
CA GLU A 952 -2.67 -9.86 -5.18
C GLU A 952 -3.22 -11.28 -5.15
N VAL A 953 -3.61 -11.84 -6.30
CA VAL A 953 -4.11 -13.22 -6.40
C VAL A 953 -3.02 -14.21 -5.97
N LYS A 954 -1.79 -14.02 -6.46
CA LYS A 954 -0.64 -14.88 -6.12
C LYS A 954 -0.30 -14.82 -4.63
N ALA A 955 -0.30 -13.62 -4.03
CA ALA A 955 0.04 -13.43 -2.62
C ALA A 955 -1.02 -13.99 -1.66
N ASN A 956 -2.30 -13.91 -2.05
CA ASN A 956 -3.41 -14.35 -1.21
C ASN A 956 -3.76 -15.83 -1.36
N ALA A 957 -3.32 -16.53 -2.41
CA ALA A 957 -3.53 -17.96 -2.55
C ALA A 957 -2.82 -18.76 -1.43
N ALA A 958 -3.57 -19.53 -0.65
CA ALA A 958 -3.01 -20.37 0.40
C ALA A 958 -2.52 -21.73 -0.10
N THR A 959 -2.97 -22.19 -1.25
CA THR A 959 -2.63 -23.51 -1.78
C THR A 959 -2.28 -23.44 -3.28
N TRP A 960 -1.26 -24.19 -3.66
CA TRP A 960 -0.74 -24.28 -5.02
C TRP A 960 -0.58 -25.73 -5.45
N LEU A 961 -0.99 -26.04 -6.67
CA LEU A 961 -0.67 -27.28 -7.35
C LEU A 961 -0.03 -26.95 -8.71
N VAL A 962 1.24 -27.27 -8.87
CA VAL A 962 1.96 -27.06 -10.14
C VAL A 962 2.17 -28.41 -10.81
N LEU A 963 1.37 -28.67 -11.84
CA LEU A 963 1.46 -29.83 -12.70
C LEU A 963 2.54 -29.60 -13.78
N LYS A 964 2.78 -30.64 -14.59
CA LYS A 964 3.78 -30.61 -15.66
C LYS A 964 3.65 -29.37 -16.57
N PRO A 965 4.68 -28.50 -16.66
CA PRO A 965 4.74 -27.39 -17.60
C PRO A 965 5.07 -27.84 -19.03
N MET A 966 4.84 -26.99 -20.03
CA MET A 966 5.06 -27.29 -21.44
C MET A 966 6.56 -27.26 -21.76
N ASP A 967 7.25 -26.24 -21.25
CA ASP A 967 8.66 -26.02 -21.48
C ASP A 967 9.36 -25.44 -20.24
N ILE A 968 10.68 -25.23 -20.36
CA ILE A 968 11.50 -24.65 -19.30
C ILE A 968 11.12 -23.18 -18.99
N LYS A 969 10.53 -22.44 -19.94
CA LYS A 969 10.13 -21.04 -19.72
C LYS A 969 8.92 -20.99 -18.79
N GLU A 970 7.93 -21.83 -19.03
CA GLU A 970 6.77 -21.99 -18.14
C GLU A 970 7.21 -22.54 -16.78
N ALA A 971 8.14 -23.51 -16.75
CA ALA A 971 8.72 -24.01 -15.50
C ALA A 971 9.35 -22.89 -14.67
N LYS A 972 10.18 -22.02 -15.27
CA LYS A 972 10.81 -20.87 -14.58
C LYS A 972 9.80 -19.92 -13.93
N LYS A 973 8.64 -19.73 -14.56
CA LYS A 973 7.57 -18.86 -14.04
C LYS A 973 6.71 -19.52 -12.96
N ASN A 974 6.55 -20.84 -13.03
CA ASN A 974 5.66 -21.58 -12.14
C ASN A 974 6.39 -22.08 -10.87
N ALA A 975 7.69 -22.39 -10.97
CA ALA A 975 8.49 -22.99 -9.89
C ALA A 975 8.58 -22.15 -8.59
N PRO A 976 8.70 -20.80 -8.65
CA PRO A 976 8.68 -19.97 -7.45
C PRO A 976 7.42 -20.13 -6.60
N ASN A 977 6.29 -20.51 -7.19
CA ASN A 977 5.02 -20.64 -6.45
C ASN A 977 4.93 -21.90 -5.59
N VAL A 978 5.79 -22.89 -5.84
CA VAL A 978 5.92 -24.14 -5.06
C VAL A 978 7.29 -24.32 -4.43
N HIS A 979 8.16 -23.30 -4.47
CA HIS A 979 9.52 -23.32 -3.92
C HIS A 979 10.37 -24.50 -4.45
N MET A 980 10.28 -24.75 -5.76
CA MET A 980 11.06 -25.78 -6.45
C MET A 980 11.97 -25.15 -7.51
N ASP A 981 13.00 -25.88 -7.92
CA ASP A 981 13.79 -25.50 -9.09
C ASP A 981 13.02 -25.77 -10.41
N PRO A 982 13.18 -24.94 -11.45
CA PRO A 982 12.54 -25.16 -12.75
C PRO A 982 12.80 -26.54 -13.34
N GLU A 983 14.00 -27.07 -13.16
CA GLU A 983 14.42 -28.41 -13.61
C GLU A 983 13.55 -29.51 -12.96
N ALA A 984 13.19 -29.34 -11.68
CA ALA A 984 12.34 -30.28 -10.97
C ALA A 984 10.91 -30.35 -11.54
N LEU A 985 10.39 -29.22 -12.03
CA LEU A 985 9.11 -29.19 -12.73
C LEU A 985 9.19 -29.82 -14.13
N THR A 986 10.29 -29.59 -14.87
CA THR A 986 10.46 -30.23 -16.19
C THR A 986 10.62 -31.75 -16.10
N ALA A 987 11.03 -32.27 -14.94
CA ALA A 987 11.13 -33.70 -14.65
C ALA A 987 9.80 -34.38 -14.28
N LEU A 988 8.69 -33.64 -14.25
CA LEU A 988 7.34 -34.19 -14.05
C LEU A 988 6.92 -35.04 -15.27
N LYS A 989 6.23 -36.16 -15.01
CA LYS A 989 5.91 -37.19 -16.01
C LYS A 989 4.41 -37.46 -16.08
N GLY A 990 3.89 -37.54 -17.30
CA GLY A 990 2.50 -37.93 -17.53
C GLY A 990 1.49 -36.89 -17.03
N ARG A 991 0.24 -37.35 -16.85
CA ARG A 991 -0.89 -36.54 -16.37
C ARG A 991 -1.02 -36.69 -14.85
N GLY A 992 -1.27 -35.60 -14.14
CA GLY A 992 -1.51 -35.59 -12.70
C GLY A 992 -0.24 -35.63 -11.83
N ASP A 993 0.95 -35.75 -12.40
CA ASP A 993 2.21 -35.58 -11.66
C ASP A 993 2.51 -34.09 -11.47
N GLY A 994 2.65 -33.68 -10.22
CA GLY A 994 2.86 -32.28 -9.87
C GLY A 994 3.34 -32.06 -8.44
N TYR A 995 3.69 -30.81 -8.15
CA TYR A 995 4.06 -30.38 -6.80
C TYR A 995 2.89 -29.67 -6.13
N PHE A 996 2.47 -30.22 -4.99
CA PHE A 996 1.43 -29.67 -4.14
C PHE A 996 2.05 -28.95 -2.94
N ARG A 997 1.71 -27.67 -2.77
CA ARG A 997 2.12 -26.85 -1.64
C ARG A 997 0.91 -26.22 -0.98
N ASP A 998 0.78 -26.42 0.32
CA ASP A 998 -0.17 -25.71 1.18
C ASP A 998 0.60 -24.92 2.24
N ARG A 999 -0.03 -23.93 2.90
CA ARG A 999 0.66 -23.11 3.91
C ARG A 999 1.02 -23.89 5.17
N THR A 1000 0.31 -24.99 5.42
CA THR A 1000 0.56 -25.89 6.56
C THR A 1000 1.84 -26.73 6.42
N SER A 1001 2.37 -26.88 5.21
CA SER A 1001 3.61 -27.62 4.94
C SER A 1001 4.70 -26.70 4.36
N PRO A 1002 5.87 -26.58 5.01
CA PRO A 1002 6.96 -25.73 4.51
C PRO A 1002 7.62 -26.26 3.23
N ARG A 1003 7.36 -27.53 2.85
CA ARG A 1003 7.88 -28.16 1.63
C ARG A 1003 6.75 -28.59 0.71
N ALA A 1004 6.93 -28.37 -0.59
CA ALA A 1004 6.06 -28.94 -1.61
C ALA A 1004 6.24 -30.46 -1.69
N ARG A 1005 5.13 -31.18 -1.82
CA ARG A 1005 5.10 -32.64 -1.96
C ARG A 1005 4.88 -32.97 -3.43
N ARG A 1006 5.70 -33.87 -3.98
CA ARG A 1006 5.47 -34.37 -5.34
C ARG A 1006 4.37 -35.44 -5.27
N ILE A 1007 3.22 -35.14 -5.86
CA ILE A 1007 2.04 -35.99 -5.83
C ILE A 1007 1.67 -36.48 -7.22
N GLN A 1008 1.03 -37.63 -7.26
CA GLN A 1008 0.28 -38.12 -8.40
C GLN A 1008 -1.21 -37.95 -8.09
N VAL A 1009 -1.87 -37.01 -8.77
CA VAL A 1009 -3.31 -36.82 -8.69
C VAL A 1009 -4.01 -38.08 -9.20
N GLN A 1010 -4.98 -38.57 -8.43
CA GLN A 1010 -5.79 -39.72 -8.78
C GLN A 1010 -7.09 -39.27 -9.42
N ALA A 1011 -7.28 -39.63 -10.69
CA ALA A 1011 -8.49 -39.32 -11.46
C ALA A 1011 -9.74 -39.92 -10.80
N LEU A 1012 -10.90 -39.29 -11.00
CA LEU A 1012 -12.18 -39.88 -10.64
C LEU A 1012 -12.38 -41.16 -11.45
N GLN A 1013 -12.85 -42.22 -10.78
CA GLN A 1013 -13.21 -43.44 -11.51
C GLN A 1013 -14.48 -43.17 -12.34
N PRO A 1014 -14.59 -43.75 -13.55
CA PRO A 1014 -15.73 -43.51 -14.45
C PRO A 1014 -17.11 -43.87 -13.86
N ASP A 1015 -17.15 -44.67 -12.78
CA ASP A 1015 -18.37 -45.21 -12.15
C ASP A 1015 -18.60 -44.72 -10.69
N ALA A 1016 -17.92 -43.66 -10.24
CA ALA A 1016 -17.97 -43.15 -8.86
C ALA A 1016 -18.94 -41.98 -8.63
#